data_AF-A0A2D8C0A3-F1
#
_entry.id   AF-A0A2D8C0A3-F1
#
_cell.length_a   1.000
_cell.length_b   1.000
_cell.length_c   1.000
_cell.angle_alpha   90.00
_cell.angle_beta   90.00
_cell.angle_gamma   90.00
#
_symmetry.space_group_name_H-M   'P 1'
#
loop_
_entity.id
_entity.type
_entity.pdbx_description
1 polymer ?
#
loop_
_entity_poly.entity_id
_entity_poly.type
_entity_poly.pdbx_seq_one_letter_code
_entity_poly.pdbx_strand_id
1 'polypeptide(L)'
;MRGIKMFSDDFSIHKNTVSLTNRVKATYLTAVENPKAYDYEWEKLVVELRTLLEQDKYKNIFPDLESDILYSDKTLDVKDRRAKQLYASLTARPVLMKEEEKVKFITPNKPMYRIFDIDDLREIKGMTGEFIVQEKYDGLRVQVHKEGDSVKIYSFKGNDITEKFPKCVDYLKKKEVKNCILDGEAVLYKGEEPLIRADTLAYINKKEKGEGDIKIHIFDIMSYDDESVAMEKMEDRLKILIAEFTALTNEIMLFPNKSNTREADSYEEIEEYAMEIMNNPTSEGVVIKDAKSSYVIGKKKNPKWIKWKKIIDLDVIVLSKRINKNKSNTYIVGIGPVEEDTPKAREFKGEYYAEVGKTVNTKADVEEGKIIRVKVDEVMGNAKKGYSLYNAKFHEIPEVVESDKLITLEFLTKNGKKSLADYTVEALKKSYVITDGVHGIAKMDLELNMDGLVFHGFKEKNLMSKNAYPDMEVWKKEIKRAYGKDNGRFMSFVQEILQNHGTLSIENIFKRAMEHDADLVNRLFGDKNGMTKMKRRLMQMGDAYGIVGKDKFHHDDKTLNKMDKRVGNFLMWLSKDEKIYFVVKHEDFENVWEIDVGSKENIYDFLGEAGKYPCKLVSAPQDDILIDKGKVMFGAHRHGYHEYMLKGKDIDSKLHIRYLPVEDKEMWLAFTGYETKPAPEESNEGLYDARGDKYNKMQNKSTESR
;
A
#
# COMPACT_ATOMS: atom_id res chain seq x y z
N MET A 1 31.25 -4.54 51.48
CA MET A 1 31.30 -3.34 50.61
C MET A 1 32.51 -3.26 49.68
N ARG A 2 33.70 -3.83 49.98
CA ARG A 2 34.87 -3.67 49.07
C ARG A 2 34.70 -4.26 47.66
N GLY A 3 34.08 -5.42 47.50
CA GLY A 3 33.99 -6.12 46.20
C GLY A 3 33.27 -5.33 45.09
N ILE A 4 32.11 -4.72 45.38
CA ILE A 4 31.27 -4.01 44.38
C ILE A 4 32.06 -2.90 43.66
N LYS A 5 33.05 -2.29 44.33
CA LYS A 5 33.81 -1.17 43.76
C LYS A 5 34.87 -1.61 42.74
N MET A 6 35.48 -2.79 42.91
CA MET A 6 36.40 -3.33 41.89
C MET A 6 35.65 -3.56 40.58
N PHE A 7 34.55 -4.32 40.60
CA PHE A 7 33.75 -4.59 39.39
C PHE A 7 33.22 -3.34 38.69
N SER A 8 32.91 -2.24 39.42
CA SER A 8 32.52 -0.97 38.77
C SER A 8 33.70 -0.26 38.12
N ASP A 9 34.87 -0.30 38.76
CA ASP A 9 36.08 0.37 38.28
C ASP A 9 36.65 -0.40 37.08
N ASP A 10 36.72 -1.74 37.13
CA ASP A 10 37.19 -2.62 36.05
C ASP A 10 36.27 -2.60 34.80
N PHE A 11 34.95 -2.52 34.98
CA PHE A 11 34.02 -2.34 33.86
C PHE A 11 34.14 -0.95 33.21
N SER A 12 34.43 0.09 34.00
CA SER A 12 34.71 1.44 33.50
C SER A 12 36.03 1.48 32.73
N ILE A 13 37.08 0.88 33.29
CA ILE A 13 38.40 0.62 32.68
C ILE A 13 38.22 -0.01 31.29
N HIS A 14 37.62 -1.20 31.20
CA HIS A 14 37.47 -1.93 29.95
C HIS A 14 36.65 -1.16 28.90
N LYS A 15 35.52 -0.55 29.31
CA LYS A 15 34.67 0.23 28.42
C LYS A 15 35.39 1.45 27.83
N ASN A 16 36.22 2.13 28.61
CA ASN A 16 37.00 3.27 28.12
C ASN A 16 38.09 2.83 27.14
N THR A 17 38.79 1.72 27.42
CA THR A 17 39.79 1.15 26.50
C THR A 17 39.18 0.73 25.17
N VAL A 18 38.06 0.00 25.16
CA VAL A 18 37.37 -0.43 23.93
C VAL A 18 36.84 0.77 23.15
N SER A 19 36.30 1.78 23.84
CA SER A 19 35.86 3.04 23.22
C SER A 19 37.03 3.77 22.54
N LEU A 20 38.19 3.84 23.19
CA LEU A 20 39.38 4.47 22.62
C LEU A 20 39.95 3.69 21.44
N THR A 21 40.10 2.37 21.52
CA THR A 21 40.63 1.59 20.39
C THR A 21 39.70 1.61 19.17
N ASN A 22 38.38 1.72 19.38
CA ASN A 22 37.44 1.89 18.28
C ASN A 22 37.50 3.31 17.67
N ARG A 23 37.79 4.36 18.46
CA ARG A 23 38.12 5.70 17.94
C ARG A 23 39.41 5.66 17.10
N VAL A 24 40.48 5.06 17.62
CA VAL A 24 41.76 4.89 16.91
C VAL A 24 41.56 4.17 15.56
N LYS A 25 40.80 3.07 15.54
CA LYS A 25 40.44 2.35 14.29
C LYS A 25 39.68 3.21 13.29
N ALA A 26 38.65 3.92 13.74
CA ALA A 26 37.82 4.76 12.87
C ALA A 26 38.63 5.92 12.28
N THR A 27 39.38 6.65 13.10
CA THR A 27 40.19 7.77 12.66
C THR A 27 41.37 7.33 11.77
N TYR A 28 41.93 6.13 11.96
CA TYR A 28 42.94 5.60 11.02
C TYR A 28 42.39 5.54 9.58
N LEU A 29 41.20 4.97 9.39
CA LEU A 29 40.58 4.84 8.07
C LEU A 29 40.34 6.21 7.42
N THR A 30 39.76 7.16 8.15
CA THR A 30 39.49 8.51 7.62
C THR A 30 40.76 9.34 7.40
N ALA A 31 41.81 9.12 8.20
CA ALA A 31 43.10 9.81 8.05
C ALA A 31 43.96 9.23 6.92
N VAL A 32 43.83 7.95 6.58
CA VAL A 32 44.44 7.39 5.34
C VAL A 32 43.79 8.00 4.10
N GLU A 33 42.47 8.18 4.10
CA GLU A 33 41.72 8.78 2.98
C GLU A 33 41.91 10.29 2.85
N ASN A 34 41.94 11.02 3.96
CA ASN A 34 42.14 12.48 3.98
C ASN A 34 43.11 12.94 5.09
N PRO A 35 44.43 12.74 4.92
CA PRO A 35 45.43 13.08 5.93
C PRO A 35 45.34 14.54 6.41
N LYS A 36 45.22 15.48 5.47
CA LYS A 36 45.18 16.93 5.76
C LYS A 36 44.04 17.37 6.68
N ALA A 37 42.97 16.57 6.82
CA ALA A 37 41.86 16.86 7.71
C ALA A 37 41.97 16.17 9.09
N TYR A 38 42.68 15.04 9.18
CA TYR A 38 42.62 14.14 10.33
C TYR A 38 43.98 13.73 10.93
N ASP A 39 45.13 14.09 10.31
CA ASP A 39 46.48 13.78 10.83
C ASP A 39 46.61 14.19 12.32
N TYR A 40 46.17 15.40 12.69
CA TYR A 40 46.18 15.87 14.09
C TYR A 40 45.25 15.09 15.04
N GLU A 41 44.12 14.57 14.56
CA GLU A 41 43.22 13.75 15.39
C GLU A 41 43.78 12.33 15.56
N TRP A 42 44.42 11.79 14.53
CA TRP A 42 45.18 10.53 14.60
C TRP A 42 46.35 10.62 15.60
N GLU A 43 47.22 11.64 15.50
CA GLU A 43 48.31 11.88 16.44
C GLU A 43 47.81 11.90 17.89
N LYS A 44 46.76 12.69 18.15
CA LYS A 44 46.14 12.84 19.47
C LYS A 44 45.59 11.52 20.00
N LEU A 45 44.96 10.71 19.16
CA LEU A 45 44.41 9.40 19.55
C LEU A 45 45.49 8.35 19.82
N VAL A 46 46.59 8.36 19.07
CA VAL A 46 47.75 7.49 19.34
C VAL A 46 48.41 7.87 20.68
N VAL A 47 48.53 9.17 20.99
CA VAL A 47 49.02 9.64 22.29
C VAL A 47 48.05 9.27 23.43
N GLU A 48 46.73 9.46 23.24
CA GLU A 48 45.70 9.06 24.21
C GLU A 48 45.77 7.55 24.50
N LEU A 49 46.09 6.72 23.49
CA LEU A 49 46.28 5.27 23.62
C LEU A 49 47.58 4.90 24.36
N ARG A 50 48.70 5.59 24.10
CA ARG A 50 49.97 5.42 24.85
C ARG A 50 49.75 5.63 26.34
N THR A 51 49.24 6.81 26.73
CA THR A 51 49.03 7.19 28.14
C THR A 51 47.96 6.34 28.86
N LEU A 52 47.09 5.66 28.10
CA LEU A 52 46.21 4.64 28.67
C LEU A 52 46.97 3.33 28.95
N LEU A 53 47.75 2.82 28.00
CA LEU A 53 48.44 1.52 28.10
C LEU A 53 49.74 1.57 28.94
N GLU A 54 50.24 2.76 29.29
CA GLU A 54 51.31 2.96 30.27
C GLU A 54 50.93 2.54 31.70
N GLN A 55 49.63 2.53 32.05
CA GLN A 55 49.18 2.16 33.40
C GLN A 55 49.02 0.63 33.48
N ASP A 56 49.72 -0.02 34.42
CA ASP A 56 49.84 -1.49 34.47
C ASP A 56 48.51 -2.26 34.42
N LYS A 57 47.42 -1.67 34.91
CA LYS A 57 46.06 -2.24 34.87
C LYS A 57 45.46 -2.39 33.45
N TYR A 58 45.95 -1.66 32.45
CA TYR A 58 45.49 -1.79 31.05
C TYR A 58 46.49 -2.55 30.16
N LYS A 59 47.75 -2.67 30.61
CA LYS A 59 48.90 -3.20 29.86
C LYS A 59 48.69 -4.62 29.30
N ASN A 60 47.90 -5.43 30.01
CA ASN A 60 47.61 -6.82 29.63
C ASN A 60 46.37 -6.98 28.72
N ILE A 61 45.70 -5.89 28.31
CA ILE A 61 44.47 -5.96 27.49
C ILE A 61 44.79 -6.26 26.01
N PHE A 62 46.00 -5.94 25.53
CA PHE A 62 46.47 -6.22 24.17
C PHE A 62 47.84 -6.92 24.23
N PRO A 63 47.91 -8.21 24.60
CA PRO A 63 49.19 -8.92 24.72
C PRO A 63 49.95 -9.01 23.38
N ASP A 64 49.24 -8.98 22.26
CA ASP A 64 49.78 -9.07 20.89
C ASP A 64 50.12 -7.70 20.27
N LEU A 65 50.06 -6.60 21.03
CA LEU A 65 50.43 -5.26 20.57
C LEU A 65 51.91 -4.99 20.88
N GLU A 66 52.78 -5.17 19.88
CA GLU A 66 54.22 -4.94 20.01
C GLU A 66 54.52 -3.49 20.47
N SER A 67 55.30 -3.35 21.54
CA SER A 67 55.53 -2.05 22.19
C SER A 67 56.36 -1.09 21.33
N ASP A 68 57.26 -1.59 20.49
CA ASP A 68 58.04 -0.75 19.56
C ASP A 68 57.18 -0.18 18.42
N ILE A 69 56.03 -0.81 18.11
CA ILE A 69 55.02 -0.24 17.21
C ILE A 69 54.28 0.90 17.90
N LEU A 70 53.71 0.67 19.09
CA LEU A 70 52.88 1.66 19.79
C LEU A 70 53.66 2.93 20.17
N TYR A 71 54.84 2.77 20.77
CA TYR A 71 55.64 3.88 21.32
C TYR A 71 56.62 4.51 20.31
N SER A 72 56.67 4.03 19.06
CA SER A 72 57.49 4.63 17.99
C SER A 72 56.88 5.96 17.49
N ASP A 73 57.64 7.05 17.49
CA ASP A 73 57.14 8.34 16.98
C ASP A 73 56.73 8.33 15.51
N LYS A 74 57.29 7.42 14.69
CA LYS A 74 56.83 7.21 13.31
C LYS A 74 55.35 6.81 13.20
N THR A 75 54.79 6.21 14.26
CA THR A 75 53.39 5.75 14.31
C THR A 75 52.41 6.93 14.40
N LEU A 76 52.90 8.14 14.68
CA LEU A 76 52.16 9.39 14.61
C LEU A 76 51.89 9.84 13.16
N ASP A 77 52.75 9.49 12.20
CA ASP A 77 52.43 9.66 10.77
C ASP A 77 51.54 8.49 10.32
N VAL A 78 50.29 8.80 9.96
CA VAL A 78 49.31 7.81 9.45
C VAL A 78 49.81 7.04 8.21
N LYS A 79 50.78 7.61 7.49
CA LYS A 79 51.35 7.07 6.24
C LYS A 79 52.53 6.13 6.50
N ASP A 80 53.15 6.13 7.69
CA ASP A 80 54.21 5.18 8.01
C ASP A 80 53.63 3.76 8.18
N ARG A 81 54.44 2.76 7.81
CA ARG A 81 54.06 1.34 7.94
C ARG A 81 53.64 0.99 9.36
N ARG A 82 54.22 1.63 10.39
CA ARG A 82 53.89 1.38 11.81
C ARG A 82 52.49 1.84 12.20
N ALA A 83 51.95 2.89 11.62
CA ALA A 83 50.54 3.27 11.83
C ALA A 83 49.60 2.17 11.30
N LYS A 84 49.90 1.61 10.12
CA LYS A 84 49.17 0.46 9.56
C LYS A 84 49.33 -0.80 10.40
N GLN A 85 50.51 -1.04 10.97
CA GLN A 85 50.73 -2.18 11.89
C GLN A 85 49.97 -2.00 13.21
N LEU A 86 49.93 -0.80 13.80
CA LEU A 86 49.11 -0.50 14.98
C LEU A 86 47.62 -0.77 14.71
N TYR A 87 47.11 -0.33 13.56
CA TYR A 87 45.73 -0.65 13.15
C TYR A 87 45.49 -2.16 13.03
N ALA A 88 46.44 -2.91 12.45
CA ALA A 88 46.35 -4.36 12.33
C ALA A 88 46.35 -5.07 13.70
N SER A 89 47.28 -4.73 14.60
CA SER A 89 47.33 -5.31 15.95
C SER A 89 46.09 -5.00 16.79
N LEU A 90 45.46 -3.83 16.59
CA LEU A 90 44.19 -3.50 17.25
C LEU A 90 42.98 -4.20 16.62
N THR A 91 43.04 -4.61 15.34
CA THR A 91 41.96 -5.36 14.66
C THR A 91 42.08 -6.88 14.75
N ALA A 92 43.27 -7.42 15.07
CA ALA A 92 43.41 -8.78 15.57
C ALA A 92 42.52 -8.99 16.82
N ARG A 93 41.87 -10.16 16.92
CA ARG A 93 40.94 -10.47 18.02
C ARG A 93 41.67 -10.50 19.37
N PRO A 94 41.31 -9.67 20.36
CA PRO A 94 41.83 -9.81 21.71
C PRO A 94 41.39 -11.17 22.29
N VAL A 95 42.34 -11.97 22.78
CA VAL A 95 42.04 -13.23 23.46
C VAL A 95 41.48 -12.93 24.86
N LEU A 96 40.16 -12.77 24.94
CA LEU A 96 39.46 -12.65 26.23
C LEU A 96 39.36 -14.01 26.92
N MET A 97 39.70 -14.02 28.21
CA MET A 97 39.58 -15.18 29.09
C MET A 97 38.12 -15.61 29.24
N LYS A 98 37.88 -16.92 29.41
CA LYS A 98 36.58 -17.43 29.82
C LYS A 98 36.31 -17.08 31.29
N GLU A 99 35.30 -16.25 31.51
CA GLU A 99 34.52 -16.21 32.77
C GLU A 99 33.04 -16.43 32.45
N GLU A 100 32.30 -17.07 33.36
CA GLU A 100 30.92 -17.51 33.16
C GLU A 100 29.89 -16.36 33.38
N GLU A 101 29.90 -15.32 32.55
CA GLU A 101 28.82 -14.30 32.51
C GLU A 101 27.52 -14.92 31.97
N LYS A 102 26.64 -15.37 32.88
CA LYS A 102 25.28 -15.83 32.59
C LYS A 102 24.56 -14.92 31.59
N VAL A 103 23.98 -15.52 30.54
CA VAL A 103 23.43 -14.82 29.37
C VAL A 103 22.52 -13.66 29.75
N LYS A 104 22.94 -12.45 29.36
CA LYS A 104 22.43 -11.17 29.85
C LYS A 104 21.26 -10.70 28.97
N PHE A 105 20.06 -10.58 29.54
CA PHE A 105 18.86 -10.17 28.79
C PHE A 105 19.08 -8.87 27.98
N ILE A 106 18.94 -8.96 26.65
CA ILE A 106 19.18 -7.85 25.74
C ILE A 106 17.86 -7.06 25.59
N THR A 107 17.89 -5.76 25.86
CA THR A 107 16.69 -4.89 25.75
C THR A 107 16.14 -4.89 24.30
N PRO A 108 14.92 -5.42 24.04
CA PRO A 108 14.53 -5.68 22.67
C PRO A 108 14.19 -4.42 21.86
N ASN A 109 14.63 -4.39 20.60
CA ASN A 109 14.50 -3.26 19.69
C ASN A 109 13.08 -3.13 19.12
N LYS A 110 12.43 -1.96 19.29
CA LYS A 110 11.16 -1.63 18.62
C LYS A 110 11.35 -0.64 17.47
N PRO A 111 10.51 -0.68 16.42
CA PRO A 111 10.48 0.35 15.40
C PRO A 111 10.38 1.77 15.97
N MET A 112 11.24 2.68 15.51
CA MET A 112 11.21 4.08 15.90
C MET A 112 10.04 4.81 15.25
N TYR A 113 9.87 4.58 13.94
CA TYR A 113 8.90 5.22 13.06
C TYR A 113 7.62 4.38 12.89
N ARG A 114 6.56 5.02 12.38
CA ARG A 114 5.36 4.39 11.82
C ARG A 114 5.08 5.09 10.51
N ILE A 115 4.82 4.31 9.47
CA ILE A 115 4.21 4.78 8.23
C ILE A 115 2.74 4.36 8.18
N PHE A 116 1.99 5.06 7.35
CA PHE A 116 0.59 4.86 7.01
C PHE A 116 0.46 4.50 5.53
N ASP A 117 1.34 5.06 4.71
CA ASP A 117 1.48 4.84 3.26
C ASP A 117 2.95 4.51 2.89
N ILE A 118 3.23 4.03 1.67
CA ILE A 118 4.61 3.84 1.19
C ILE A 118 5.33 5.19 0.98
N ASP A 119 4.62 6.25 0.59
CA ASP A 119 5.21 7.58 0.37
C ASP A 119 5.77 8.19 1.67
N ASP A 120 5.21 7.87 2.84
CA ASP A 120 5.76 8.29 4.14
C ASP A 120 7.21 7.80 4.33
N LEU A 121 7.61 6.69 3.71
CA LEU A 121 8.98 6.16 3.79
C LEU A 121 9.98 7.08 3.08
N ARG A 122 9.55 7.78 2.02
CA ARG A 122 10.37 8.75 1.27
C ARG A 122 10.76 9.98 2.11
N GLU A 123 9.97 10.30 3.15
CA GLU A 123 10.33 11.35 4.12
C GLU A 123 11.40 10.91 5.15
N ILE A 124 11.61 9.60 5.36
CA ILE A 124 12.46 9.07 6.43
C ILE A 124 13.94 9.06 6.01
N LYS A 125 14.59 10.19 6.23
CA LYS A 125 15.99 10.43 5.83
C LYS A 125 17.00 9.51 6.52
N GLY A 126 18.04 9.14 5.77
CA GLY A 126 19.21 8.42 6.28
C GLY A 126 19.09 6.89 6.28
N MET A 127 18.07 6.32 5.62
CA MET A 127 18.04 4.90 5.25
C MET A 127 18.99 4.63 4.06
N THR A 128 19.40 3.38 3.86
CA THR A 128 20.34 3.01 2.78
C THR A 128 19.71 2.78 1.40
N GLY A 129 18.38 2.67 1.31
CA GLY A 129 17.67 2.28 0.08
C GLY A 129 17.37 0.78 0.01
N GLU A 130 18.25 -0.04 0.58
CA GLU A 130 18.01 -1.49 0.77
C GLU A 130 17.25 -1.79 2.07
N PHE A 131 16.25 -2.67 2.01
CA PHE A 131 15.37 -3.00 3.13
C PHE A 131 15.05 -4.51 3.22
N ILE A 132 14.70 -4.94 4.43
CA ILE A 132 14.08 -6.24 4.72
C ILE A 132 12.65 -5.97 5.19
N VAL A 133 11.67 -6.47 4.45
CA VAL A 133 10.24 -6.41 4.80
C VAL A 133 9.88 -7.69 5.54
N GLN A 134 9.46 -7.60 6.80
CA GLN A 134 9.10 -8.77 7.63
C GLN A 134 7.68 -8.68 8.19
N GLU A 135 7.04 -9.83 8.39
CA GLU A 135 5.71 -9.91 8.99
C GLU A 135 5.67 -9.32 10.41
N LYS A 136 4.60 -8.58 10.69
CA LYS A 136 4.32 -8.07 12.03
C LYS A 136 3.25 -8.93 12.71
N TYR A 137 3.71 -9.92 13.45
CA TYR A 137 2.87 -10.85 14.24
C TYR A 137 2.15 -10.16 15.42
N ASP A 138 0.86 -10.42 15.62
CA ASP A 138 0.06 -9.93 16.78
C ASP A 138 0.14 -10.90 17.99
N GLY A 139 1.35 -11.16 18.50
CA GLY A 139 1.60 -12.16 19.55
C GLY A 139 2.05 -11.60 20.91
N LEU A 140 2.93 -12.32 21.60
CA LEU A 140 3.74 -11.87 22.73
C LEU A 140 5.24 -11.96 22.40
N ARG A 141 5.91 -10.82 22.31
CA ARG A 141 7.36 -10.76 22.09
C ARG A 141 8.15 -11.50 23.17
N VAL A 142 8.96 -12.44 22.70
CA VAL A 142 9.86 -13.29 23.47
C VAL A 142 11.30 -13.16 22.99
N GLN A 143 12.24 -13.31 23.90
CA GLN A 143 13.66 -13.47 23.59
C GLN A 143 14.10 -14.84 24.10
N VAL A 144 14.57 -15.69 23.18
CA VAL A 144 14.99 -17.07 23.44
C VAL A 144 16.52 -17.08 23.61
N HIS A 145 17.01 -17.65 24.69
CA HIS A 145 18.43 -17.86 24.98
C HIS A 145 18.69 -19.36 25.03
N LYS A 146 19.74 -19.84 24.36
CA LYS A 146 20.24 -21.21 24.46
C LYS A 146 21.75 -21.22 24.71
N GLU A 147 22.17 -21.98 25.70
CA GLU A 147 23.55 -22.17 26.15
C GLU A 147 23.74 -23.64 26.55
N GLY A 148 24.32 -24.47 25.67
CA GLY A 148 24.35 -25.92 25.83
C GLY A 148 22.93 -26.51 25.94
N ASP A 149 22.67 -27.23 27.04
CA ASP A 149 21.35 -27.77 27.41
C ASP A 149 20.48 -26.77 28.22
N SER A 150 21.02 -25.59 28.54
CA SER A 150 20.30 -24.50 29.21
C SER A 150 19.48 -23.73 28.18
N VAL A 151 18.17 -23.61 28.43
CA VAL A 151 17.26 -22.80 27.61
C VAL A 151 16.47 -21.86 28.52
N LYS A 152 16.41 -20.59 28.14
CA LYS A 152 15.62 -19.55 28.81
C LYS A 152 14.80 -18.75 27.81
N ILE A 153 13.55 -18.46 28.16
CA ILE A 153 12.63 -17.67 27.32
C ILE A 153 12.12 -16.50 28.16
N TYR A 154 12.46 -15.28 27.74
CA TYR A 154 12.13 -14.05 28.43
C TYR A 154 11.05 -13.26 27.68
N SER A 155 10.12 -12.67 28.41
CA SER A 155 9.20 -11.66 27.86
C SER A 155 9.93 -10.38 27.43
N PHE A 156 9.30 -9.53 26.62
CA PHE A 156 9.78 -8.15 26.31
C PHE A 156 10.22 -7.32 27.54
N LYS A 157 9.74 -7.63 28.75
CA LYS A 157 10.11 -6.91 29.99
C LYS A 157 11.34 -7.49 30.71
N GLY A 158 11.89 -8.62 30.27
CA GLY A 158 12.96 -9.36 30.94
C GLY A 158 12.48 -10.37 31.98
N ASN A 159 11.17 -10.53 32.18
CA ASN A 159 10.64 -11.60 33.03
C ASN A 159 10.91 -12.96 32.35
N ASP A 160 11.54 -13.88 33.08
CA ASP A 160 11.61 -15.31 32.71
C ASP A 160 10.19 -15.88 32.67
N ILE A 161 9.83 -16.50 31.54
CA ILE A 161 8.55 -17.16 31.29
C ILE A 161 8.76 -18.59 30.73
N THR A 162 9.94 -19.16 30.92
CA THR A 162 10.38 -20.45 30.34
C THR A 162 9.40 -21.59 30.65
N GLU A 163 8.78 -21.60 31.84
CA GLU A 163 7.76 -22.59 32.24
C GLU A 163 6.51 -22.63 31.34
N LYS A 164 6.25 -21.58 30.54
CA LYS A 164 5.10 -21.49 29.62
C LYS A 164 5.35 -22.15 28.26
N PHE A 165 6.59 -22.56 27.98
CA PHE A 165 7.05 -23.00 26.66
C PHE A 165 7.77 -24.37 26.70
N PRO A 166 7.23 -25.41 27.37
CA PRO A 166 7.94 -26.69 27.54
C PRO A 166 8.29 -27.36 26.19
N LYS A 167 7.34 -27.39 25.24
CA LYS A 167 7.57 -27.89 23.86
C LYS A 167 8.78 -27.20 23.20
N CYS A 168 8.89 -25.87 23.34
CA CYS A 168 10.00 -25.09 22.77
C CYS A 168 11.33 -25.41 23.47
N VAL A 169 11.32 -25.52 24.80
CA VAL A 169 12.50 -25.83 25.61
C VAL A 169 13.07 -27.21 25.27
N ASP A 170 12.22 -28.22 25.14
CA ASP A 170 12.67 -29.58 24.85
C ASP A 170 13.11 -29.73 23.38
N TYR A 171 12.53 -28.97 22.44
CA TYR A 171 13.06 -28.84 21.09
C TYR A 171 14.45 -28.17 21.06
N LEU A 172 14.60 -27.03 21.75
CA LEU A 172 15.82 -26.23 21.73
C LEU A 172 17.01 -26.94 22.41
N LYS A 173 16.78 -27.87 23.35
CA LYS A 173 17.85 -28.67 23.97
C LYS A 173 18.55 -29.66 23.03
N LYS A 174 18.04 -29.88 21.81
CA LYS A 174 18.71 -30.79 20.87
C LYS A 174 20.08 -30.25 20.45
N LYS A 175 21.05 -31.15 20.29
CA LYS A 175 22.42 -30.83 19.85
C LYS A 175 22.52 -30.24 18.43
N GLU A 176 21.49 -30.40 17.61
CA GLU A 176 21.40 -29.77 16.28
C GLU A 176 21.24 -28.24 16.36
N VAL A 177 20.73 -27.71 17.48
CA VAL A 177 20.59 -26.27 17.71
C VAL A 177 21.86 -25.74 18.39
N LYS A 178 22.57 -24.82 17.76
CA LYS A 178 23.76 -24.16 18.35
C LYS A 178 23.39 -23.20 19.49
N ASN A 179 24.38 -22.70 20.23
CA ASN A 179 24.15 -21.64 21.22
C ASN A 179 23.69 -20.36 20.51
N CYS A 180 22.70 -19.67 21.06
CA CYS A 180 22.11 -18.50 20.39
C CYS A 180 21.26 -17.61 21.31
N ILE A 181 21.08 -16.36 20.89
CA ILE A 181 20.04 -15.46 21.40
C ILE A 181 19.16 -15.03 20.22
N LEU A 182 17.88 -15.38 20.24
CA LEU A 182 16.88 -15.14 19.19
C LEU A 182 15.78 -14.16 19.67
N ASP A 183 15.24 -13.34 18.76
CA ASP A 183 14.12 -12.43 19.00
C ASP A 183 12.92 -12.89 18.17
N GLY A 184 11.75 -12.98 18.81
CA GLY A 184 10.55 -13.50 18.17
C GLY A 184 9.26 -13.02 18.82
N GLU A 185 8.12 -13.34 18.20
CA GLU A 185 6.80 -13.12 18.78
C GLU A 185 6.10 -14.49 18.88
N ALA A 186 5.67 -14.85 20.10
CA ALA A 186 4.91 -16.07 20.37
C ALA A 186 3.43 -15.82 20.06
N VAL A 187 2.81 -16.62 19.21
CA VAL A 187 1.40 -16.51 18.83
C VAL A 187 0.66 -17.78 19.24
N LEU A 188 -0.52 -17.64 19.85
CA LEU A 188 -1.40 -18.76 20.15
C LEU A 188 -2.21 -19.14 18.91
N TYR A 189 -2.30 -20.43 18.62
CA TYR A 189 -3.08 -21.01 17.54
C TYR A 189 -4.15 -21.96 18.06
N LYS A 190 -5.30 -22.03 17.37
CA LYS A 190 -6.28 -23.09 17.52
C LYS A 190 -6.38 -23.89 16.22
N GLY A 191 -5.69 -25.04 16.18
CA GLY A 191 -5.39 -25.69 14.90
C GLY A 191 -4.45 -24.79 14.09
N GLU A 192 -4.85 -24.42 12.88
CA GLU A 192 -4.10 -23.46 12.05
C GLU A 192 -4.64 -22.02 12.10
N GLU A 193 -5.72 -21.75 12.85
CA GLU A 193 -6.20 -20.37 13.06
C GLU A 193 -5.36 -19.66 14.14
N PRO A 194 -4.66 -18.55 13.83
CA PRO A 194 -3.97 -17.75 14.84
C PRO A 194 -4.96 -16.88 15.63
N LEU A 195 -4.73 -16.77 16.94
CA LEU A 195 -5.55 -15.98 17.86
C LEU A 195 -4.84 -14.68 18.26
N ILE A 196 -5.64 -13.62 18.42
CA ILE A 196 -5.17 -12.26 18.68
C ILE A 196 -4.30 -12.16 19.94
N ARG A 197 -3.49 -11.09 20.02
CA ARG A 197 -2.60 -10.80 21.15
C ARG A 197 -3.27 -10.86 22.52
N ALA A 198 -4.54 -10.48 22.61
CA ALA A 198 -5.31 -10.52 23.86
C ALA A 198 -5.48 -11.96 24.38
N ASP A 199 -5.80 -12.91 23.50
CA ASP A 199 -6.00 -14.32 23.84
C ASP A 199 -4.67 -15.04 24.04
N THR A 200 -3.67 -14.73 23.22
CA THR A 200 -2.28 -15.15 23.44
C THR A 200 -1.78 -14.74 24.83
N LEU A 201 -2.01 -13.49 25.24
CA LEU A 201 -1.69 -13.01 26.59
C LEU A 201 -2.55 -13.70 27.66
N ALA A 202 -3.84 -13.92 27.43
CA ALA A 202 -4.72 -14.57 28.40
C ALA A 202 -4.31 -16.03 28.66
N TYR A 203 -3.95 -16.78 27.61
CA TYR A 203 -3.48 -18.16 27.69
C TYR A 203 -2.15 -18.26 28.45
N ILE A 204 -1.14 -17.45 28.07
CA ILE A 204 0.20 -17.47 28.70
C ILE A 204 0.15 -17.07 30.19
N ASN A 205 -0.82 -16.23 30.61
CA ASN A 205 -0.99 -15.84 32.02
C ASN A 205 -1.90 -16.78 32.84
N LYS A 206 -2.79 -17.55 32.20
CA LYS A 206 -3.62 -18.55 32.90
C LYS A 206 -2.79 -19.78 33.28
N LYS A 207 -3.25 -20.53 34.29
CA LYS A 207 -2.64 -21.80 34.73
C LYS A 207 -3.34 -23.05 34.17
N GLU A 208 -4.38 -22.87 33.37
CA GLU A 208 -5.20 -23.95 32.83
C GLU A 208 -4.84 -24.24 31.37
N LYS A 209 -4.77 -25.52 31.01
CA LYS A 209 -4.54 -25.97 29.63
C LYS A 209 -5.81 -25.75 28.80
N GLY A 210 -5.87 -24.62 28.09
CA GLY A 210 -6.88 -24.41 27.05
C GLY A 210 -6.58 -25.23 25.79
N GLU A 211 -7.56 -25.36 24.90
CA GLU A 211 -7.34 -25.88 23.55
C GLU A 211 -6.58 -24.86 22.70
N GLY A 212 -5.28 -25.07 22.52
CA GLY A 212 -4.44 -24.28 21.62
C GLY A 212 -2.95 -24.56 21.82
N ASP A 213 -2.17 -24.24 20.81
CA ASP A 213 -0.72 -24.41 20.80
C ASP A 213 -0.01 -23.07 20.53
N ILE A 214 1.13 -22.83 21.17
CA ILE A 214 1.90 -21.60 20.96
C ILE A 214 3.01 -21.87 19.95
N LYS A 215 2.98 -21.15 18.82
CA LYS A 215 4.06 -21.15 17.82
C LYS A 215 4.91 -19.89 18.03
N ILE A 216 6.25 -20.02 18.06
CA ILE A 216 7.16 -18.87 18.19
C ILE A 216 7.71 -18.51 16.81
N HIS A 217 7.45 -17.28 16.36
CA HIS A 217 7.94 -16.76 15.09
C HIS A 217 9.20 -15.93 15.33
N ILE A 218 10.36 -16.42 14.90
CA ILE A 218 11.66 -15.77 15.01
C ILE A 218 11.88 -14.80 13.85
N PHE A 219 12.37 -13.59 14.14
CA PHE A 219 12.61 -12.53 13.14
C PHE A 219 13.97 -11.80 13.31
N ASP A 220 14.74 -12.10 14.35
CA ASP A 220 16.09 -11.54 14.55
C ASP A 220 16.98 -12.44 15.41
N ILE A 221 18.29 -12.24 15.34
CA ILE A 221 19.31 -12.95 16.11
C ILE A 221 20.33 -11.94 16.66
N MET A 222 20.78 -12.13 17.90
CA MET A 222 21.72 -11.23 18.58
C MET A 222 23.02 -11.92 19.00
N SER A 223 23.01 -13.25 19.11
CA SER A 223 24.19 -14.08 19.29
C SER A 223 23.98 -15.43 18.63
N TYR A 224 25.07 -16.00 18.11
CA TYR A 224 25.13 -17.30 17.44
C TYR A 224 26.51 -17.91 17.71
N ASP A 225 26.55 -19.17 18.11
CA ASP A 225 27.76 -19.96 18.41
C ASP A 225 28.74 -19.23 19.34
N ASP A 226 28.18 -18.71 20.45
CA ASP A 226 28.82 -17.88 21.49
C ASP A 226 29.38 -16.50 21.02
N GLU A 227 29.35 -16.18 19.72
CA GLU A 227 29.69 -14.84 19.22
C GLU A 227 28.47 -13.89 19.20
N SER A 228 28.71 -12.58 19.38
CA SER A 228 27.67 -11.55 19.50
C SER A 228 27.38 -10.86 18.16
N VAL A 229 26.52 -11.45 17.34
CA VAL A 229 26.15 -10.93 16.00
C VAL A 229 25.22 -9.70 16.01
N ALA A 230 24.75 -9.23 17.17
CA ALA A 230 23.83 -8.09 17.29
C ALA A 230 24.32 -6.80 16.59
N MET A 231 25.63 -6.55 16.55
CA MET A 231 26.19 -5.36 15.89
C MET A 231 26.33 -5.51 14.37
N GLU A 232 26.23 -6.72 13.84
CA GLU A 232 26.20 -6.97 12.40
C GLU A 232 24.92 -6.46 11.77
N LYS A 233 24.94 -6.31 10.44
CA LYS A 233 23.81 -5.79 9.65
C LYS A 233 22.59 -6.71 9.67
N MET A 234 21.41 -6.17 9.38
CA MET A 234 20.17 -6.95 9.30
C MET A 234 20.25 -8.02 8.20
N GLU A 235 20.84 -7.70 7.04
CA GLU A 235 21.11 -8.68 5.98
C GLU A 235 21.93 -9.87 6.47
N ASP A 236 22.98 -9.64 7.26
CA ASP A 236 23.93 -10.68 7.65
C ASP A 236 23.39 -11.51 8.84
N ARG A 237 22.66 -10.87 9.77
CA ARG A 237 21.89 -11.57 10.81
C ARG A 237 20.74 -12.41 10.22
N LEU A 238 20.13 -11.97 9.11
CA LEU A 238 19.13 -12.75 8.38
C LEU A 238 19.77 -13.95 7.65
N LYS A 239 20.92 -13.77 7.00
CA LYS A 239 21.66 -14.87 6.36
C LYS A 239 22.01 -15.99 7.36
N ILE A 240 22.39 -15.66 8.59
CA ILE A 240 22.60 -16.64 9.68
C ILE A 240 21.30 -17.38 10.01
N LEU A 241 20.17 -16.67 10.19
CA LEU A 241 18.88 -17.31 10.44
C LEU A 241 18.45 -18.25 9.30
N ILE A 242 18.68 -17.86 8.05
CA ILE A 242 18.33 -18.65 6.88
C ILE A 242 19.22 -19.89 6.76
N ALA A 243 20.54 -19.74 6.83
CA ALA A 243 21.48 -20.84 6.65
C ALA A 243 21.41 -21.87 7.79
N GLU A 244 21.33 -21.40 9.04
CA GLU A 244 21.52 -22.25 10.22
C GLU A 244 20.21 -22.70 10.87
N PHE A 245 19.09 -22.00 10.64
CA PHE A 245 17.82 -22.27 11.32
C PHE A 245 16.61 -22.54 10.42
N THR A 246 16.64 -22.27 9.10
CA THR A 246 15.47 -22.62 8.24
C THR A 246 15.17 -24.13 8.27
N ALA A 247 16.20 -24.99 8.25
CA ALA A 247 16.05 -26.44 8.38
C ALA A 247 15.57 -26.91 9.78
N LEU A 248 15.57 -26.02 10.77
CA LEU A 248 15.10 -26.24 12.14
C LEU A 248 13.62 -25.78 12.32
N THR A 249 12.97 -25.30 11.26
CA THR A 249 11.55 -24.92 11.26
C THR A 249 10.64 -26.11 11.58
N ASN A 250 9.69 -25.91 12.49
CA ASN A 250 8.71 -26.91 12.90
C ASN A 250 7.44 -26.26 13.47
N GLU A 251 6.45 -27.06 13.85
CA GLU A 251 5.15 -26.60 14.39
C GLU A 251 5.24 -25.62 15.58
N ILE A 252 6.36 -25.62 16.31
CA ILE A 252 6.55 -24.87 17.57
C ILE A 252 7.51 -23.68 17.39
N MET A 253 8.50 -23.82 16.51
CA MET A 253 9.53 -22.80 16.21
C MET A 253 9.55 -22.52 14.71
N LEU A 254 9.17 -21.31 14.32
CA LEU A 254 9.05 -20.87 12.94
C LEU A 254 10.10 -19.79 12.64
N PHE A 255 10.85 -19.96 11.55
CA PHE A 255 11.95 -19.07 11.16
C PHE A 255 11.63 -18.26 9.89
N PRO A 256 12.41 -17.20 9.57
CA PRO A 256 12.20 -16.38 8.40
C PRO A 256 12.21 -17.18 7.09
N ASN A 257 11.26 -16.90 6.20
CA ASN A 257 11.20 -17.46 4.85
C ASN A 257 10.41 -16.51 3.92
N LYS A 258 10.38 -16.81 2.61
CA LYS A 258 9.82 -15.91 1.58
C LYS A 258 8.38 -15.45 1.82
N SER A 259 7.53 -16.21 2.53
CA SER A 259 6.14 -15.79 2.81
C SER A 259 6.00 -14.79 3.96
N ASN A 260 7.05 -14.57 4.76
CA ASN A 260 7.02 -13.69 5.93
C ASN A 260 8.23 -12.74 6.04
N THR A 261 9.19 -12.86 5.12
CA THR A 261 10.42 -12.05 5.03
C THR A 261 10.89 -11.99 3.57
N ARG A 262 10.94 -10.79 2.97
CA ARG A 262 11.54 -10.53 1.66
C ARG A 262 12.57 -9.40 1.77
N GLU A 263 13.64 -9.47 0.97
CA GLU A 263 14.62 -8.38 0.79
C GLU A 263 14.15 -7.53 -0.40
N ALA A 264 14.27 -6.21 -0.33
CA ALA A 264 13.80 -5.25 -1.34
C ALA A 264 14.76 -4.05 -1.50
N ASP A 265 14.89 -3.51 -2.71
CA ASP A 265 15.72 -2.32 -3.00
C ASP A 265 14.96 -1.12 -3.61
N SER A 266 13.66 -1.29 -3.87
CA SER A 266 12.75 -0.26 -4.40
C SER A 266 11.51 -0.04 -3.54
N TYR A 267 10.82 1.10 -3.69
CA TYR A 267 9.58 1.38 -2.93
C TYR A 267 8.44 0.47 -3.38
N GLU A 268 8.43 0.16 -4.67
CA GLU A 268 7.46 -0.65 -5.38
C GLU A 268 7.52 -2.11 -4.91
N GLU A 269 8.73 -2.66 -4.73
CA GLU A 269 8.92 -3.96 -4.06
C GLU A 269 8.50 -3.91 -2.59
N ILE A 270 8.87 -2.86 -1.84
CA ILE A 270 8.48 -2.76 -0.42
C ILE A 270 6.96 -2.74 -0.28
N GLU A 271 6.24 -2.10 -1.20
CA GLU A 271 4.78 -2.11 -1.26
C GLU A 271 4.22 -3.49 -1.63
N GLU A 272 4.67 -4.11 -2.74
CA GLU A 272 4.24 -5.47 -3.13
C GLU A 272 4.40 -6.43 -1.94
N TYR A 273 5.60 -6.46 -1.35
CA TYR A 273 5.96 -7.43 -0.33
C TYR A 273 5.24 -7.10 0.99
N ALA A 274 4.97 -5.83 1.27
CA ALA A 274 4.15 -5.44 2.42
C ALA A 274 2.69 -5.88 2.26
N MET A 275 2.11 -5.72 1.08
CA MET A 275 0.71 -6.14 0.83
C MET A 275 0.58 -7.67 0.85
N GLU A 276 1.50 -8.41 0.22
CA GLU A 276 1.56 -9.88 0.28
C GLU A 276 1.66 -10.37 1.74
N ILE A 277 2.68 -9.92 2.49
CA ILE A 277 2.92 -10.35 3.87
C ILE A 277 1.81 -9.84 4.82
N MET A 278 1.09 -8.77 4.46
CA MET A 278 -0.13 -8.38 5.17
C MET A 278 -1.28 -9.37 4.94
N ASN A 279 -1.35 -10.11 3.85
CA ASN A 279 -2.42 -11.10 3.66
C ASN A 279 -2.29 -12.34 4.57
N ASN A 280 -1.14 -12.56 5.22
CA ASN A 280 -0.98 -13.64 6.19
C ASN A 280 -1.97 -13.49 7.38
N PRO A 281 -2.67 -14.57 7.81
CA PRO A 281 -3.66 -14.50 8.90
C PRO A 281 -3.10 -14.00 10.24
N THR A 282 -1.81 -14.22 10.51
CA THR A 282 -1.08 -13.76 11.70
C THR A 282 -0.73 -12.26 11.69
N SER A 283 -0.88 -11.59 10.55
CA SER A 283 -0.29 -10.28 10.30
C SER A 283 -1.16 -9.10 10.75
N GLU A 284 -0.62 -8.26 11.63
CA GLU A 284 -1.13 -6.91 11.93
C GLU A 284 -0.43 -5.80 11.13
N GLY A 285 0.40 -6.15 10.14
CA GLY A 285 1.22 -5.25 9.35
C GLY A 285 2.57 -5.84 8.91
N VAL A 286 3.52 -4.96 8.57
CA VAL A 286 4.93 -5.32 8.41
C VAL A 286 5.87 -4.46 9.25
N VAL A 287 7.05 -4.99 9.51
CA VAL A 287 8.21 -4.25 10.03
C VAL A 287 9.21 -4.16 8.89
N ILE A 288 9.43 -2.94 8.39
CA ILE A 288 10.45 -2.65 7.38
C ILE A 288 11.72 -2.26 8.13
N LYS A 289 12.82 -2.96 7.87
CA LYS A 289 14.14 -2.72 8.48
C LYS A 289 15.12 -2.34 7.37
N ASP A 290 15.87 -1.26 7.52
CA ASP A 290 17.03 -0.98 6.66
C ASP A 290 18.01 -2.17 6.71
N ALA A 291 18.38 -2.71 5.54
CA ALA A 291 19.14 -3.96 5.43
C ALA A 291 20.53 -3.86 6.07
N LYS A 292 21.13 -2.66 6.07
CA LYS A 292 22.45 -2.41 6.66
C LYS A 292 22.38 -2.09 8.15
N SER A 293 21.21 -2.20 8.79
CA SER A 293 21.01 -1.79 10.19
C SER A 293 21.41 -2.83 11.24
N SER A 294 22.16 -2.39 12.26
CA SER A 294 22.49 -3.19 13.44
C SER A 294 21.36 -3.26 14.47
N TYR A 295 21.40 -4.28 15.33
CA TYR A 295 20.51 -4.42 16.47
C TYR A 295 21.06 -3.57 17.63
N VAL A 296 20.40 -2.44 17.93
CA VAL A 296 20.97 -1.41 18.81
C VAL A 296 20.86 -1.81 20.28
N ILE A 297 21.92 -2.45 20.80
CA ILE A 297 22.05 -2.86 22.20
C ILE A 297 21.76 -1.68 23.15
N GLY A 298 20.99 -1.93 24.21
CA GLY A 298 20.67 -0.95 25.25
C GLY A 298 19.64 0.11 24.89
N LYS A 299 19.17 0.19 23.63
CA LYS A 299 18.08 1.11 23.23
C LYS A 299 16.77 0.37 22.97
N LYS A 300 15.66 0.94 23.46
CA LYS A 300 14.29 0.39 23.25
C LYS A 300 13.69 0.72 21.87
N LYS A 301 14.31 1.63 21.11
CA LYS A 301 13.91 2.01 19.75
C LYS A 301 15.12 1.89 18.81
N ASN A 302 14.92 1.22 17.68
CA ASN A 302 15.88 1.22 16.58
C ASN A 302 15.49 2.32 15.57
N PRO A 303 16.35 3.31 15.28
CA PRO A 303 16.06 4.37 14.31
C PRO A 303 15.92 3.85 12.87
N LYS A 304 16.45 2.67 12.57
CA LYS A 304 16.45 2.06 11.24
C LYS A 304 15.24 1.15 10.96
N TRP A 305 14.33 1.03 11.92
CA TRP A 305 13.16 0.15 11.84
C TRP A 305 11.88 0.97 11.81
N ILE A 306 11.06 0.71 10.79
CA ILE A 306 9.73 1.26 10.54
C ILE A 306 8.69 0.17 10.83
N LYS A 307 7.46 0.56 11.18
CA LYS A 307 6.30 -0.33 11.12
C LYS A 307 5.24 0.26 10.19
N TRP A 308 4.74 -0.54 9.29
CA TRP A 308 3.48 -0.32 8.58
C TRP A 308 2.44 -1.22 9.26
N LYS A 309 1.18 -0.79 9.32
CA LYS A 309 0.09 -1.63 9.82
C LYS A 309 -0.95 -1.75 8.72
N LYS A 310 -1.77 -2.80 8.79
CA LYS A 310 -3.14 -2.70 8.26
C LYS A 310 -3.79 -1.48 8.89
N ILE A 311 -4.34 -0.61 8.06
CA ILE A 311 -5.10 0.57 8.48
C ILE A 311 -6.41 0.54 7.73
N ILE A 312 -7.48 0.78 8.46
CA ILE A 312 -8.81 0.92 7.89
C ILE A 312 -9.11 2.41 7.88
N ASP A 313 -9.29 2.99 6.69
CA ASP A 313 -9.95 4.27 6.55
C ASP A 313 -11.46 4.09 6.68
N LEU A 314 -12.08 4.90 7.53
CA LEU A 314 -13.52 4.91 7.76
C LEU A 314 -14.03 6.35 7.76
N ASP A 315 -15.16 6.58 7.09
CA ASP A 315 -15.79 7.89 7.04
C ASP A 315 -16.82 8.01 8.16
N VAL A 316 -16.61 8.93 9.10
CA VAL A 316 -17.37 9.00 10.36
C VAL A 316 -17.92 10.39 10.62
N ILE A 317 -19.14 10.48 11.13
CA ILE A 317 -19.79 11.76 11.45
C ILE A 317 -19.29 12.31 12.79
N VAL A 318 -19.01 13.61 12.85
CA VAL A 318 -18.68 14.31 14.11
C VAL A 318 -19.97 14.54 14.91
N LEU A 319 -20.23 13.68 15.90
CA LEU A 319 -21.42 13.76 16.77
C LEU A 319 -21.28 14.78 17.91
N SER A 320 -20.05 15.08 18.34
CA SER A 320 -19.78 16.26 19.17
C SER A 320 -18.30 16.62 19.22
N LYS A 321 -18.00 17.91 19.41
CA LYS A 321 -16.66 18.49 19.45
C LYS A 321 -16.28 18.92 20.87
N ARG A 322 -15.08 18.54 21.30
CA ARG A 322 -14.47 19.04 22.54
C ARG A 322 -13.11 19.68 22.28
N ILE A 323 -12.95 20.93 22.68
CA ILE A 323 -11.65 21.61 22.68
C ILE A 323 -10.87 21.18 23.94
N ASN A 324 -9.61 20.75 23.74
CA ASN A 324 -8.69 20.34 24.79
C ASN A 324 -7.84 21.53 25.29
N LYS A 325 -7.24 21.41 26.49
CA LYS A 325 -6.40 22.48 27.10
C LYS A 325 -5.21 22.92 26.23
N ASN A 326 -4.75 22.08 25.32
CA ASN A 326 -3.68 22.34 24.35
C ASN A 326 -4.16 22.96 23.03
N LYS A 327 -5.43 23.45 22.96
CA LYS A 327 -6.11 23.93 21.75
C LYS A 327 -6.31 22.91 20.62
N SER A 328 -6.06 21.62 20.86
CA SER A 328 -6.46 20.55 19.92
C SER A 328 -7.93 20.19 20.12
N ASN A 329 -8.56 19.62 19.08
CA ASN A 329 -9.90 19.08 19.14
C ASN A 329 -9.89 17.56 19.43
N THR A 330 -10.92 17.11 20.12
CA THR A 330 -11.33 15.71 20.22
C THR A 330 -12.78 15.63 19.75
N TYR A 331 -13.01 14.87 18.69
CA TYR A 331 -14.35 14.59 18.18
C TYR A 331 -14.83 13.28 18.77
N ILE A 332 -16.07 13.26 19.27
CA ILE A 332 -16.83 12.02 19.42
C ILE A 332 -17.41 11.72 18.05
N VAL A 333 -17.21 10.49 17.58
CA VAL A 333 -17.51 10.08 16.19
C VAL A 333 -18.54 8.96 16.14
N GLY A 334 -19.42 9.05 15.15
CA GLY A 334 -20.49 8.10 14.89
C GLY A 334 -20.46 7.49 13.50
N ILE A 335 -21.23 6.43 13.33
CA ILE A 335 -21.51 5.76 12.05
C ILE A 335 -23.02 5.51 11.95
N GLY A 336 -23.58 5.66 10.75
CA GLY A 336 -25.02 5.67 10.52
C GLY A 336 -25.47 6.52 9.32
N PRO A 337 -26.77 6.85 9.22
CA PRO A 337 -27.82 6.66 10.24
C PRO A 337 -28.10 5.19 10.60
N VAL A 338 -28.69 4.98 11.78
CA VAL A 338 -29.07 3.67 12.37
C VAL A 338 -30.43 3.76 13.08
N GLU A 339 -30.99 2.63 13.50
CA GLU A 339 -32.24 2.58 14.29
C GLU A 339 -32.01 2.99 15.77
N GLU A 340 -33.02 3.57 16.43
CA GLU A 340 -32.90 4.11 17.81
C GLU A 340 -32.45 3.07 18.85
N ASP A 341 -32.82 1.81 18.68
CA ASP A 341 -32.46 0.71 19.59
C ASP A 341 -31.07 0.12 19.31
N THR A 342 -30.38 0.57 18.25
CA THR A 342 -29.01 0.16 17.92
C THR A 342 -28.08 0.44 19.11
N PRO A 343 -27.25 -0.52 19.57
CA PRO A 343 -26.40 -0.29 20.72
C PRO A 343 -25.43 0.89 20.54
N LYS A 344 -25.54 1.86 21.46
CA LYS A 344 -24.90 3.19 21.44
C LYS A 344 -25.46 4.17 20.40
N ALA A 345 -26.66 3.97 19.88
CA ALA A 345 -27.38 4.99 19.12
C ALA A 345 -27.45 6.30 19.91
N ARG A 346 -27.30 7.40 19.19
CA ARG A 346 -27.34 8.76 19.71
C ARG A 346 -28.00 9.65 18.68
N GLU A 347 -29.08 10.31 19.07
CA GLU A 347 -29.78 11.28 18.24
C GLU A 347 -28.85 12.47 17.93
N PHE A 348 -28.83 12.89 16.67
CA PHE A 348 -28.11 14.06 16.20
C PHE A 348 -28.89 14.70 15.03
N LYS A 349 -29.48 15.88 15.28
CA LYS A 349 -30.29 16.66 14.32
C LYS A 349 -31.51 15.87 13.75
N GLY A 350 -32.13 15.01 14.56
CA GLY A 350 -33.32 14.23 14.19
C GLY A 350 -33.06 12.84 13.58
N GLU A 351 -31.78 12.46 13.39
CA GLU A 351 -31.38 11.13 12.93
C GLU A 351 -30.50 10.45 14.00
N TYR A 352 -30.50 9.12 14.09
CA TYR A 352 -29.72 8.39 15.08
C TYR A 352 -28.43 7.83 14.47
N TYR A 353 -27.31 7.92 15.21
CA TYR A 353 -26.01 7.40 14.79
C TYR A 353 -25.39 6.58 15.93
N ALA A 354 -24.77 5.45 15.62
CA ALA A 354 -24.07 4.65 16.63
C ALA A 354 -22.76 5.35 17.04
N GLU A 355 -22.55 5.61 18.33
CA GLU A 355 -21.30 6.23 18.83
C GLU A 355 -20.16 5.19 18.84
N VAL A 356 -19.27 5.29 17.86
CA VAL A 356 -18.21 4.29 17.60
C VAL A 356 -16.84 4.69 18.15
N GLY A 357 -16.67 5.91 18.67
CA GLY A 357 -15.48 6.25 19.44
C GLY A 357 -15.16 7.73 19.48
N LYS A 358 -13.86 8.05 19.55
CA LYS A 358 -13.37 9.43 19.57
C LYS A 358 -11.99 9.59 18.94
N THR A 359 -11.74 10.74 18.30
CA THR A 359 -10.40 11.14 17.85
C THR A 359 -9.57 11.70 19.00
N VAL A 360 -8.25 11.65 18.86
CA VAL A 360 -7.31 12.20 19.84
C VAL A 360 -6.36 13.22 19.22
N ASN A 361 -6.24 14.40 19.86
CA ASN A 361 -5.33 15.49 19.50
C ASN A 361 -5.45 15.99 18.04
N THR A 362 -6.66 16.04 17.47
CA THR A 362 -6.88 16.54 16.11
C THR A 362 -6.56 18.05 16.03
N LYS A 363 -5.73 18.47 15.08
CA LYS A 363 -5.44 19.89 14.83
C LYS A 363 -6.49 20.59 13.98
N ALA A 364 -7.13 19.86 13.06
CA ALA A 364 -8.21 20.39 12.23
C ALA A 364 -9.40 20.84 13.11
N ASP A 365 -10.02 21.95 12.71
CA ASP A 365 -11.29 22.40 13.27
C ASP A 365 -12.42 22.00 12.32
N VAL A 366 -13.37 21.23 12.83
CA VAL A 366 -14.45 20.60 12.08
C VAL A 366 -15.75 20.74 12.88
N GLU A 367 -16.82 21.10 12.20
CA GLU A 367 -18.14 21.32 12.79
C GLU A 367 -18.89 20.02 13.05
N GLU A 368 -19.83 20.06 14.00
CA GLU A 368 -20.67 18.92 14.34
C GLU A 368 -21.66 18.61 13.20
N GLY A 369 -21.69 17.35 12.76
CA GLY A 369 -22.44 16.89 11.60
C GLY A 369 -21.69 16.96 10.27
N LYS A 370 -20.38 17.25 10.28
CA LYS A 370 -19.50 16.96 9.14
C LYS A 370 -18.97 15.52 9.22
N ILE A 371 -18.69 14.96 8.05
CA ILE A 371 -17.96 13.70 7.94
C ILE A 371 -16.46 13.99 7.99
N ILE A 372 -15.71 13.11 8.65
CA ILE A 372 -14.24 13.09 8.65
C ILE A 372 -13.78 11.67 8.35
N ARG A 373 -12.69 11.54 7.60
CA ARG A 373 -12.05 10.25 7.41
C ARG A 373 -11.14 9.98 8.59
N VAL A 374 -11.24 8.80 9.19
CA VAL A 374 -10.37 8.37 10.29
C VAL A 374 -9.58 7.13 9.91
N LYS A 375 -8.26 7.21 10.09
CA LYS A 375 -7.37 6.04 10.03
C LYS A 375 -7.46 5.30 11.38
N VAL A 376 -7.97 4.07 11.32
CA VAL A 376 -8.25 3.18 12.46
C VAL A 376 -7.29 1.99 12.43
N ASP A 377 -6.79 1.58 13.60
CA ASP A 377 -5.87 0.42 13.69
C ASP A 377 -6.61 -0.93 13.71
N GLU A 378 -7.86 -0.97 14.19
CA GLU A 378 -8.75 -2.15 14.24
C GLU A 378 -10.20 -1.72 14.58
N VAL A 379 -11.21 -2.43 14.04
CA VAL A 379 -12.61 -2.31 14.50
C VAL A 379 -12.91 -3.42 15.52
N MET A 380 -13.47 -3.04 16.67
CA MET A 380 -13.81 -3.94 17.77
C MET A 380 -15.32 -3.92 18.06
N GLY A 381 -15.88 -5.02 18.55
CA GLY A 381 -17.26 -5.05 19.05
C GLY A 381 -18.09 -6.22 18.52
N ASN A 382 -19.41 -6.04 18.51
CA ASN A 382 -20.41 -6.89 17.85
C ASN A 382 -21.81 -6.23 18.00
N ALA A 383 -22.77 -6.69 17.19
CA ALA A 383 -24.15 -6.22 17.18
C ALA A 383 -24.88 -6.21 18.54
N LYS A 384 -24.43 -6.96 19.57
CA LYS A 384 -25.05 -6.94 20.91
C LYS A 384 -24.46 -5.91 21.88
N LYS A 385 -23.29 -5.34 21.58
CA LYS A 385 -22.58 -4.37 22.45
C LYS A 385 -22.20 -3.07 21.74
N GLY A 386 -22.51 -2.98 20.44
CA GLY A 386 -22.08 -1.90 19.56
C GLY A 386 -20.62 -2.02 19.16
N TYR A 387 -20.26 -1.28 18.12
CA TYR A 387 -18.91 -1.26 17.55
C TYR A 387 -18.07 -0.14 18.15
N SER A 388 -16.74 -0.27 18.07
CA SER A 388 -15.76 0.65 18.66
C SER A 388 -14.50 0.71 17.79
N LEU A 389 -14.06 1.91 17.43
CA LEU A 389 -12.87 2.13 16.59
C LEU A 389 -11.62 2.24 17.46
N TYR A 390 -10.66 1.32 17.27
CA TYR A 390 -9.42 1.33 18.06
C TYR A 390 -8.38 2.30 17.49
N ASN A 391 -7.90 3.22 18.33
CA ASN A 391 -6.90 4.24 17.96
C ASN A 391 -7.30 5.06 16.71
N ALA A 392 -8.59 5.41 16.57
CA ALA A 392 -9.08 6.26 15.50
C ALA A 392 -8.39 7.65 15.49
N LYS A 393 -7.81 8.00 14.35
CA LYS A 393 -7.13 9.29 14.11
C LYS A 393 -7.76 9.98 12.92
N PHE A 394 -8.09 11.26 13.08
CA PHE A 394 -8.44 12.12 11.95
C PHE A 394 -7.34 12.04 10.88
N HIS A 395 -7.73 11.76 9.64
CA HIS A 395 -6.88 11.77 8.46
C HIS A 395 -7.15 13.02 7.62
N GLU A 396 -8.39 13.17 7.16
CA GLU A 396 -8.82 14.23 6.23
C GLU A 396 -10.32 14.55 6.37
N ILE A 397 -10.78 15.55 5.60
CA ILE A 397 -12.20 15.81 5.38
C ILE A 397 -12.52 15.33 3.96
N PRO A 398 -13.12 14.14 3.78
CA PRO A 398 -13.42 13.57 2.48
C PRO A 398 -14.59 14.30 1.79
N GLU A 399 -14.71 14.18 0.46
CA GLU A 399 -15.83 14.74 -0.31
C GLU A 399 -17.11 13.88 -0.24
N VAL A 400 -17.42 13.30 0.92
CA VAL A 400 -18.64 12.52 1.17
C VAL A 400 -19.60 13.22 2.16
N VAL A 401 -20.89 12.93 2.01
CA VAL A 401 -21.99 13.55 2.79
C VAL A 401 -22.58 12.66 3.87
N GLU A 402 -22.37 11.34 3.78
CA GLU A 402 -22.76 10.33 4.77
C GLU A 402 -21.51 9.71 5.40
N SER A 403 -21.66 9.17 6.61
CA SER A 403 -20.68 8.25 7.19
C SER A 403 -20.84 6.84 6.61
N ASP A 404 -19.81 6.01 6.82
CA ASP A 404 -19.92 4.56 6.75
C ASP A 404 -21.12 4.02 7.53
N LYS A 405 -21.54 2.81 7.16
CA LYS A 405 -22.75 2.18 7.70
C LYS A 405 -22.37 1.15 8.75
N LEU A 406 -23.30 0.84 9.66
CA LEU A 406 -23.04 -0.08 10.77
C LEU A 406 -22.53 -1.45 10.28
N ILE A 407 -23.02 -1.89 9.12
CA ILE A 407 -22.62 -3.12 8.44
C ILE A 407 -21.15 -3.10 7.96
N THR A 408 -20.59 -1.93 7.58
CA THR A 408 -19.16 -1.80 7.27
C THR A 408 -18.33 -2.23 8.49
N LEU A 409 -18.73 -1.82 9.70
CA LEU A 409 -18.05 -2.19 10.93
C LEU A 409 -18.24 -3.67 11.30
N GLU A 410 -19.36 -4.29 10.94
CA GLU A 410 -19.59 -5.71 11.17
C GLU A 410 -18.58 -6.56 10.41
N PHE A 411 -18.39 -6.31 9.10
CA PHE A 411 -17.38 -7.02 8.29
C PHE A 411 -15.94 -6.74 8.72
N LEU A 412 -15.66 -5.55 9.27
CA LEU A 412 -14.34 -5.19 9.77
C LEU A 412 -14.04 -5.73 11.18
N THR A 413 -15.03 -6.28 11.91
CA THR A 413 -14.76 -6.99 13.16
C THR A 413 -14.33 -8.43 12.92
N LYS A 414 -13.13 -8.79 13.40
CA LYS A 414 -12.58 -10.17 13.36
C LYS A 414 -13.48 -11.28 13.95
N ASN A 415 -14.50 -10.92 14.73
CA ASN A 415 -15.46 -11.84 15.36
C ASN A 415 -16.90 -11.71 14.80
N GLY A 416 -17.11 -10.96 13.72
CA GLY A 416 -18.41 -10.76 13.07
C GLY A 416 -18.89 -11.99 12.30
N LYS A 417 -19.43 -12.99 13.00
CA LYS A 417 -20.05 -14.18 12.35
C LYS A 417 -21.44 -13.88 11.76
N LYS A 418 -21.48 -12.98 10.78
CA LYS A 418 -22.52 -12.87 9.75
C LYS A 418 -21.88 -12.47 8.42
N SER A 419 -22.20 -13.19 7.36
CA SER A 419 -21.88 -12.80 5.98
C SER A 419 -22.92 -11.82 5.44
N LEU A 420 -22.69 -11.28 4.24
CA LEU A 420 -23.56 -10.37 3.46
C LEU A 420 -24.98 -10.90 3.14
N ALA A 421 -25.42 -12.02 3.72
CA ALA A 421 -26.65 -12.73 3.33
C ALA A 421 -27.95 -12.19 3.94
N ASP A 422 -27.90 -11.39 5.01
CA ASP A 422 -29.07 -11.05 5.85
C ASP A 422 -29.35 -9.52 5.92
N TYR A 423 -30.54 -9.08 5.43
CA TYR A 423 -31.25 -7.76 5.60
C TYR A 423 -31.17 -6.63 4.53
N THR A 424 -32.20 -5.76 4.48
CA THR A 424 -32.50 -4.77 3.38
C THR A 424 -33.62 -3.75 3.77
N VAL A 425 -33.87 -2.67 2.95
CA VAL A 425 -35.00 -1.66 2.92
C VAL A 425 -34.67 -0.28 3.57
N GLU A 426 -35.26 0.91 3.26
CA GLU A 426 -35.61 1.68 2.02
C GLU A 426 -36.06 3.15 2.36
N ALA A 427 -35.80 4.16 1.52
CA ALA A 427 -36.38 5.54 1.64
C ALA A 427 -36.51 6.30 0.27
N LEU A 428 -36.88 7.61 0.28
CA LEU A 428 -37.62 8.34 -0.79
C LEU A 428 -37.21 9.87 -0.82
N LYS A 429 -37.22 10.74 -1.89
CA LYS A 429 -37.73 10.76 -3.30
C LYS A 429 -37.05 11.83 -4.25
N LYS A 430 -36.64 11.46 -5.47
CA LYS A 430 -36.69 12.22 -6.80
C LYS A 430 -36.93 11.23 -7.98
N SER A 431 -37.72 11.42 -9.06
CA SER A 431 -37.93 10.25 -10.00
C SER A 431 -38.56 10.34 -11.38
N TYR A 432 -38.05 9.52 -12.32
CA TYR A 432 -38.78 8.94 -13.47
C TYR A 432 -39.75 7.83 -13.04
N VAL A 433 -40.69 7.47 -13.93
CA VAL A 433 -41.83 6.59 -13.64
C VAL A 433 -41.87 5.43 -14.66
N ILE A 434 -42.03 4.20 -14.19
CA ILE A 434 -42.09 2.98 -15.02
C ILE A 434 -43.35 2.18 -14.66
N THR A 435 -44.03 1.64 -15.68
CA THR A 435 -45.25 0.84 -15.57
C THR A 435 -45.35 -0.13 -16.74
N ASP A 436 -45.94 -1.31 -16.52
CA ASP A 436 -46.33 -2.29 -17.55
C ASP A 436 -47.83 -2.24 -17.87
N GLY A 437 -48.58 -1.31 -17.25
CA GLY A 437 -50.03 -1.17 -17.39
C GLY A 437 -50.88 -2.17 -16.59
N VAL A 438 -50.28 -3.15 -15.91
CA VAL A 438 -51.00 -4.25 -15.21
C VAL A 438 -50.65 -4.32 -13.72
N HIS A 439 -49.37 -4.20 -13.36
CA HIS A 439 -48.86 -4.38 -11.99
C HIS A 439 -48.63 -3.06 -11.24
N GLY A 440 -49.14 -1.95 -11.78
CA GLY A 440 -49.10 -0.63 -11.16
C GLY A 440 -47.94 0.24 -11.66
N ILE A 441 -47.42 1.09 -10.77
CA ILE A 441 -46.51 2.18 -11.13
C ILE A 441 -45.33 2.20 -10.15
N ALA A 442 -44.10 2.19 -10.68
CA ALA A 442 -42.85 2.26 -9.91
C ALA A 442 -42.09 3.55 -10.20
N LYS A 443 -41.41 4.10 -9.19
CA LYS A 443 -40.58 5.31 -9.33
C LYS A 443 -39.10 5.03 -9.11
N MET A 444 -38.26 5.70 -9.90
CA MET A 444 -36.81 5.54 -9.97
C MET A 444 -36.05 6.69 -9.29
N ASP A 445 -35.22 6.45 -8.27
CA ASP A 445 -34.50 7.51 -7.54
C ASP A 445 -33.20 7.99 -8.23
N LEU A 446 -33.04 9.32 -8.39
CA LEU A 446 -32.12 9.92 -9.37
C LEU A 446 -31.40 11.18 -8.88
N GLU A 447 -30.16 11.35 -9.34
CA GLU A 447 -29.30 12.50 -9.08
C GLU A 447 -28.53 12.93 -10.35
N LEU A 448 -28.00 14.15 -10.36
CA LEU A 448 -27.33 14.74 -11.52
C LEU A 448 -26.08 15.50 -11.04
N ASN A 449 -24.90 14.98 -11.38
CA ASN A 449 -23.59 15.45 -10.91
C ASN A 449 -22.74 16.02 -12.07
N MET A 450 -21.42 16.10 -11.90
CA MET A 450 -20.50 16.61 -12.94
C MET A 450 -20.38 15.66 -14.14
N ASP A 451 -20.52 14.35 -13.90
CA ASP A 451 -20.21 13.28 -14.85
C ASP A 451 -21.47 12.74 -15.55
N GLY A 452 -22.67 13.07 -15.03
CA GLY A 452 -23.92 12.86 -15.73
C GLY A 452 -25.12 12.66 -14.80
N LEU A 453 -25.97 11.71 -15.18
CA LEU A 453 -27.17 11.31 -14.44
C LEU A 453 -26.89 9.98 -13.72
N VAL A 454 -27.01 9.99 -12.39
CA VAL A 454 -26.78 8.86 -11.49
C VAL A 454 -28.13 8.32 -11.03
N PHE A 455 -28.25 6.99 -10.94
CA PHE A 455 -29.48 6.29 -10.58
C PHE A 455 -29.24 5.39 -9.38
N HIS A 456 -30.02 5.60 -8.32
CA HIS A 456 -29.82 5.03 -6.98
C HIS A 456 -30.75 3.83 -6.67
N GLY A 457 -31.59 3.42 -7.62
CA GLY A 457 -32.54 2.30 -7.48
C GLY A 457 -34.01 2.74 -7.51
N PHE A 458 -34.95 1.80 -7.46
CA PHE A 458 -36.37 2.15 -7.32
C PHE A 458 -36.69 2.51 -5.86
N LYS A 459 -37.34 3.64 -5.66
CA LYS A 459 -37.70 4.20 -4.32
C LYS A 459 -38.98 3.61 -3.70
N GLU A 460 -39.72 2.81 -4.45
CA GLU A 460 -41.02 2.28 -4.08
C GLU A 460 -40.99 0.76 -4.27
N LYS A 461 -40.85 -0.04 -3.21
CA LYS A 461 -40.93 -1.52 -3.24
C LYS A 461 -42.36 -2.04 -3.44
N ASN A 462 -42.89 -1.96 -4.66
CA ASN A 462 -44.12 -2.60 -5.10
C ASN A 462 -43.84 -3.69 -6.16
N LEU A 463 -44.89 -4.34 -6.66
CA LEU A 463 -44.73 -5.44 -7.63
C LEU A 463 -44.08 -4.97 -8.94
N MET A 464 -44.48 -3.78 -9.42
CA MET A 464 -43.92 -3.14 -10.61
C MET A 464 -42.41 -2.89 -10.46
N SER A 465 -41.93 -2.37 -9.32
CA SER A 465 -40.49 -2.11 -9.15
C SER A 465 -39.67 -3.37 -8.98
N LYS A 466 -40.21 -4.42 -8.35
CA LYS A 466 -39.57 -5.74 -8.28
C LYS A 466 -39.42 -6.36 -9.67
N ASN A 467 -40.45 -6.25 -10.51
CA ASN A 467 -40.40 -6.75 -11.89
C ASN A 467 -39.46 -5.91 -12.77
N ALA A 468 -39.31 -4.62 -12.51
CA ALA A 468 -38.41 -3.73 -13.26
C ALA A 468 -36.95 -3.71 -12.76
N TYR A 469 -36.64 -4.36 -11.63
CA TYR A 469 -35.29 -4.38 -11.04
C TYR A 469 -34.27 -5.28 -11.80
N PRO A 470 -34.63 -6.48 -12.31
CA PRO A 470 -33.74 -7.28 -13.16
C PRO A 470 -33.29 -6.51 -14.42
N ASP A 471 -34.21 -5.80 -15.05
CA ASP A 471 -33.96 -4.96 -16.23
C ASP A 471 -33.31 -3.59 -15.88
N MET A 472 -32.81 -3.40 -14.66
CA MET A 472 -32.28 -2.11 -14.18
C MET A 472 -31.21 -1.52 -15.09
N GLU A 473 -30.31 -2.32 -15.67
CA GLU A 473 -29.32 -1.80 -16.62
C GLU A 473 -29.94 -1.40 -17.98
N VAL A 474 -31.01 -2.07 -18.41
CA VAL A 474 -31.79 -1.66 -19.59
C VAL A 474 -32.47 -0.32 -19.32
N TRP A 475 -33.08 -0.13 -18.15
CA TRP A 475 -33.71 1.13 -17.78
C TRP A 475 -32.70 2.26 -17.56
N LYS A 476 -31.56 2.01 -16.89
CA LYS A 476 -30.43 2.95 -16.80
C LYS A 476 -29.94 3.36 -18.19
N LYS A 477 -29.80 2.40 -19.11
CA LYS A 477 -29.36 2.63 -20.49
C LYS A 477 -30.36 3.44 -21.29
N GLU A 478 -31.66 3.10 -21.24
CA GLU A 478 -32.71 3.88 -21.91
C GLU A 478 -32.91 5.26 -21.30
N ILE A 479 -32.70 5.45 -20.00
CA ILE A 479 -32.76 6.78 -19.36
C ILE A 479 -31.53 7.62 -19.70
N LYS A 480 -30.31 7.04 -19.68
CA LYS A 480 -29.10 7.73 -20.19
C LYS A 480 -29.26 8.07 -21.68
N ARG A 481 -29.89 7.20 -22.47
CA ARG A 481 -30.23 7.41 -23.89
C ARG A 481 -31.27 8.50 -24.09
N ALA A 482 -32.32 8.55 -23.27
CA ALA A 482 -33.35 9.57 -23.30
C ALA A 482 -32.81 10.94 -22.89
N TYR A 483 -32.10 11.02 -21.76
CA TYR A 483 -31.43 12.24 -21.29
C TYR A 483 -30.34 12.72 -22.27
N GLY A 484 -29.56 11.80 -22.83
CA GLY A 484 -28.56 12.11 -23.87
C GLY A 484 -29.19 12.61 -25.17
N LYS A 485 -30.32 12.01 -25.59
CA LYS A 485 -31.11 12.44 -26.75
C LYS A 485 -31.75 13.82 -26.53
N ASP A 486 -32.28 14.08 -25.34
CA ASP A 486 -32.85 15.37 -24.96
C ASP A 486 -31.76 16.46 -24.81
N ASN A 487 -30.59 16.14 -24.25
CA ASN A 487 -29.44 17.05 -24.26
C ASN A 487 -28.92 17.31 -25.68
N GLY A 488 -28.84 16.30 -26.54
CA GLY A 488 -28.45 16.46 -27.94
C GLY A 488 -29.42 17.33 -28.73
N ARG A 489 -30.74 17.08 -28.60
CA ARG A 489 -31.82 17.93 -29.13
C ARG A 489 -31.66 19.38 -28.69
N PHE A 490 -31.43 19.60 -27.39
CA PHE A 490 -31.24 20.93 -26.84
C PHE A 490 -29.99 21.62 -27.42
N MET A 491 -28.85 20.94 -27.49
CA MET A 491 -27.62 21.50 -28.05
C MET A 491 -27.76 21.82 -29.55
N SER A 492 -28.35 20.92 -30.35
CA SER A 492 -28.63 21.17 -31.77
C SER A 492 -29.63 22.30 -31.99
N PHE A 493 -30.66 22.43 -31.15
CA PHE A 493 -31.56 23.59 -31.20
C PHE A 493 -30.83 24.90 -30.91
N VAL A 494 -29.95 24.94 -29.90
CA VAL A 494 -29.14 26.14 -29.61
C VAL A 494 -28.15 26.43 -30.75
N GLN A 495 -27.57 25.40 -31.38
CA GLN A 495 -26.74 25.55 -32.57
C GLN A 495 -27.54 26.19 -33.74
N GLU A 496 -28.73 25.66 -34.04
CA GLU A 496 -29.59 26.12 -35.12
C GLU A 496 -30.03 27.59 -34.94
N ILE A 497 -30.47 28.01 -33.74
CA ILE A 497 -30.86 29.41 -33.51
C ILE A 497 -29.66 30.37 -33.57
N LEU A 498 -28.44 29.91 -33.25
CA LEU A 498 -27.22 30.71 -33.36
C LEU A 498 -26.69 30.80 -34.79
N GLN A 499 -26.90 29.77 -35.61
CA GLN A 499 -26.65 29.83 -37.06
C GLN A 499 -27.66 30.75 -37.75
N ASN A 500 -28.95 30.61 -37.43
CA ASN A 500 -30.04 31.34 -38.08
C ASN A 500 -30.21 32.80 -37.61
N HIS A 501 -29.68 33.18 -36.43
CA HIS A 501 -29.82 34.55 -35.88
C HIS A 501 -28.49 35.19 -35.44
N GLY A 502 -27.36 34.50 -35.59
CA GLY A 502 -26.06 34.98 -35.11
C GLY A 502 -25.98 35.07 -33.58
N THR A 503 -25.32 36.12 -33.08
CA THR A 503 -24.94 36.23 -31.67
C THR A 503 -26.11 36.55 -30.73
N LEU A 504 -26.54 35.58 -29.92
CA LEU A 504 -27.64 35.72 -28.95
C LEU A 504 -27.15 35.79 -27.49
N SER A 505 -27.90 36.46 -26.61
CA SER A 505 -27.67 36.43 -25.16
C SER A 505 -28.21 35.16 -24.51
N ILE A 506 -27.65 34.77 -23.35
CA ILE A 506 -28.13 33.61 -22.58
C ILE A 506 -29.64 33.68 -22.24
N GLU A 507 -30.15 34.87 -21.98
CA GLU A 507 -31.57 35.12 -21.70
C GLU A 507 -32.45 34.91 -22.94
N ASN A 508 -32.01 35.38 -24.11
CA ASN A 508 -32.72 35.17 -25.37
C ASN A 508 -32.70 33.70 -25.81
N ILE A 509 -31.59 32.99 -25.56
CA ILE A 509 -31.49 31.54 -25.78
C ILE A 509 -32.43 30.80 -24.83
N PHE A 510 -32.44 31.14 -23.53
CA PHE A 510 -33.31 30.49 -22.53
C PHE A 510 -34.79 30.71 -22.85
N LYS A 511 -35.17 31.96 -23.19
CA LYS A 511 -36.53 32.31 -23.59
C LYS A 511 -36.96 31.51 -24.83
N ARG A 512 -36.14 31.50 -25.89
CA ARG A 512 -36.46 30.76 -27.13
C ARG A 512 -36.51 29.25 -26.93
N ALA A 513 -35.68 28.69 -26.05
CA ALA A 513 -35.75 27.28 -25.69
C ALA A 513 -37.05 26.94 -24.92
N MET A 514 -37.48 27.81 -23.98
CA MET A 514 -38.77 27.67 -23.30
C MET A 514 -39.96 27.85 -24.24
N GLU A 515 -39.88 28.75 -25.23
CA GLU A 515 -40.91 28.94 -26.26
C GLU A 515 -40.98 27.78 -27.27
N HIS A 516 -39.88 27.02 -27.44
CA HIS A 516 -39.80 25.87 -28.35
C HIS A 516 -40.20 24.54 -27.68
N ASP A 517 -39.63 24.23 -26.51
CA ASP A 517 -39.97 23.02 -25.74
C ASP A 517 -39.72 23.27 -24.23
N ALA A 518 -40.69 23.93 -23.59
CA ALA A 518 -40.66 24.21 -22.14
C ALA A 518 -40.44 22.96 -21.30
N ASP A 519 -41.06 21.83 -21.67
CA ASP A 519 -40.95 20.58 -20.92
C ASP A 519 -39.53 20.00 -21.02
N LEU A 520 -38.86 20.10 -22.17
CA LEU A 520 -37.45 19.72 -22.34
C LEU A 520 -36.53 20.57 -21.47
N VAL A 521 -36.70 21.90 -21.48
CA VAL A 521 -35.88 22.81 -20.68
C VAL A 521 -36.11 22.57 -19.17
N ASN A 522 -37.36 22.33 -18.76
CA ASN A 522 -37.69 21.96 -17.38
C ASN A 522 -37.11 20.59 -17.00
N ARG A 523 -37.19 19.56 -17.87
CA ARG A 523 -36.57 18.24 -17.65
C ARG A 523 -35.05 18.32 -17.49
N LEU A 524 -34.37 19.15 -18.28
CA LEU A 524 -32.91 19.25 -18.29
C LEU A 524 -32.33 20.15 -17.20
N PHE A 525 -33.02 21.24 -16.84
CA PHE A 525 -32.45 22.28 -15.98
C PHE A 525 -33.30 22.59 -14.74
N GLY A 526 -34.62 22.44 -14.79
CA GLY A 526 -35.53 22.62 -13.65
C GLY A 526 -35.65 24.05 -13.10
N ASP A 527 -36.72 24.25 -12.34
CA ASP A 527 -37.35 25.56 -12.11
C ASP A 527 -36.47 26.55 -11.33
N LYS A 528 -35.72 26.06 -10.33
CA LYS A 528 -34.76 26.88 -9.57
C LYS A 528 -33.38 26.86 -10.23
N ASN A 529 -32.91 28.06 -10.59
CA ASN A 529 -31.61 28.35 -11.20
C ASN A 529 -31.38 27.68 -12.58
N GLY A 530 -32.45 27.33 -13.30
CA GLY A 530 -32.37 26.64 -14.60
C GLY A 530 -31.50 27.37 -15.63
N MET A 531 -31.69 28.68 -15.81
CA MET A 531 -30.88 29.52 -16.70
C MET A 531 -29.38 29.50 -16.36
N THR A 532 -29.02 29.46 -15.07
CA THR A 532 -27.62 29.37 -14.61
C THR A 532 -27.00 28.00 -14.93
N LYS A 533 -27.79 26.91 -14.85
CA LYS A 533 -27.35 25.57 -15.27
C LYS A 533 -27.19 25.48 -16.78
N MET A 534 -28.15 26.04 -17.53
CA MET A 534 -28.09 26.11 -19.00
C MET A 534 -26.84 26.86 -19.48
N LYS A 535 -26.53 28.03 -18.87
CA LYS A 535 -25.30 28.79 -19.14
C LYS A 535 -24.04 27.94 -18.96
N ARG A 536 -23.97 27.17 -17.86
CA ARG A 536 -22.86 26.27 -17.57
C ARG A 536 -22.74 25.16 -18.61
N ARG A 537 -23.86 24.53 -18.99
CA ARG A 537 -23.92 23.46 -20.01
C ARG A 537 -23.40 23.95 -21.37
N LEU A 538 -23.79 25.15 -21.81
CA LEU A 538 -23.27 25.77 -23.03
C LEU A 538 -21.77 26.07 -22.95
N MET A 539 -21.27 26.58 -21.81
CA MET A 539 -19.84 26.81 -21.61
C MET A 539 -18.99 25.53 -21.46
N GLN A 540 -19.59 24.39 -21.11
CA GLN A 540 -18.88 23.11 -20.92
C GLN A 540 -18.90 22.22 -22.17
N MET A 541 -19.92 22.33 -23.01
CA MET A 541 -20.15 21.42 -24.15
C MET A 541 -20.32 22.15 -25.49
N GLY A 542 -20.27 23.48 -25.51
CA GLY A 542 -20.56 24.30 -26.69
C GLY A 542 -19.59 24.08 -27.85
N ASP A 543 -18.29 23.97 -27.56
CA ASP A 543 -17.23 23.81 -28.56
C ASP A 543 -17.45 22.61 -29.50
N ALA A 544 -18.01 21.50 -28.98
CA ALA A 544 -18.34 20.30 -29.77
C ALA A 544 -19.48 20.51 -30.79
N TYR A 545 -20.21 21.63 -30.69
CA TYR A 545 -21.28 22.07 -31.59
C TYR A 545 -20.96 23.43 -32.24
N GLY A 546 -19.72 23.91 -32.14
CA GLY A 546 -19.32 25.24 -32.60
C GLY A 546 -19.95 26.42 -31.82
N ILE A 547 -20.57 26.16 -30.66
CA ILE A 547 -21.28 27.17 -29.85
C ILE A 547 -20.28 27.85 -28.90
N VAL A 548 -19.73 28.99 -29.31
CA VAL A 548 -18.70 29.72 -28.58
C VAL A 548 -19.30 30.92 -27.84
N GLY A 549 -19.03 31.07 -26.54
CA GLY A 549 -19.53 32.21 -25.77
C GLY A 549 -19.42 32.11 -24.26
N LYS A 550 -20.01 33.09 -23.56
CA LYS A 550 -20.05 33.16 -22.08
C LYS A 550 -21.33 33.78 -21.56
N ASP A 551 -21.63 35.00 -22.00
CA ASP A 551 -22.85 35.77 -21.66
C ASP A 551 -23.70 36.05 -22.91
N LYS A 552 -23.02 36.20 -24.04
CA LYS A 552 -23.55 36.01 -25.40
C LYS A 552 -22.82 34.84 -26.05
N PHE A 553 -23.49 34.13 -26.93
CA PHE A 553 -23.01 32.96 -27.67
C PHE A 553 -23.24 33.15 -29.17
N HIS A 554 -22.41 32.50 -29.99
CA HIS A 554 -22.48 32.51 -31.46
C HIS A 554 -21.98 31.16 -32.01
N HIS A 555 -22.14 30.94 -33.31
CA HIS A 555 -21.61 29.75 -34.00
C HIS A 555 -20.29 30.07 -34.74
N ASP A 556 -19.30 29.18 -34.65
CA ASP A 556 -18.06 29.21 -35.44
C ASP A 556 -17.71 27.80 -35.97
N ASP A 557 -17.69 27.64 -37.29
CA ASP A 557 -17.28 26.40 -37.95
C ASP A 557 -15.79 26.07 -37.77
N LYS A 558 -14.94 27.07 -37.45
CA LYS A 558 -13.49 26.88 -37.34
C LYS A 558 -13.06 26.27 -36.01
N THR A 559 -13.96 26.16 -35.03
CA THR A 559 -13.68 25.48 -33.75
C THR A 559 -13.67 23.94 -33.89
N LEU A 560 -14.13 23.40 -35.03
CA LEU A 560 -14.07 21.98 -35.37
C LEU A 560 -12.63 21.54 -35.71
N ASN A 561 -11.94 20.97 -34.72
CA ASN A 561 -10.49 20.67 -34.79
C ASN A 561 -10.08 19.60 -35.82
N LYS A 562 -8.85 19.75 -36.35
CA LYS A 562 -8.18 18.80 -37.25
C LYS A 562 -7.51 17.65 -36.47
N MET A 563 -7.28 16.51 -37.14
CA MET A 563 -6.66 15.31 -36.54
C MET A 563 -5.12 15.36 -36.61
N ASP A 564 -4.46 14.82 -35.58
CA ASP A 564 -2.99 14.62 -35.47
C ASP A 564 -2.53 13.45 -36.38
N LYS A 565 -1.31 13.50 -36.93
CA LYS A 565 -0.69 12.40 -37.69
C LYS A 565 -0.55 11.10 -36.89
N ARG A 566 -0.50 11.20 -35.56
CA ARG A 566 -0.57 10.06 -34.63
C ARG A 566 -2.00 9.54 -34.44
N VAL A 567 -2.94 9.76 -35.37
CA VAL A 567 -4.33 9.27 -35.25
C VAL A 567 -4.70 8.33 -36.40
N GLY A 568 -4.88 7.06 -36.06
CA GLY A 568 -5.48 6.04 -36.93
C GLY A 568 -6.96 5.80 -36.63
N ASN A 569 -7.47 4.68 -37.13
CA ASN A 569 -8.77 4.13 -36.74
C ASN A 569 -8.58 2.72 -36.18
N PHE A 570 -9.36 2.34 -35.18
CA PHE A 570 -9.40 0.96 -34.70
C PHE A 570 -10.76 0.31 -34.97
N LEU A 571 -10.74 -1.01 -35.15
CA LEU A 571 -11.90 -1.89 -35.04
C LEU A 571 -11.56 -2.93 -33.98
N MET A 572 -12.52 -3.31 -33.14
CA MET A 572 -12.35 -4.36 -32.16
C MET A 572 -13.48 -5.37 -32.32
N TRP A 573 -13.11 -6.58 -32.73
CA TRP A 573 -14.07 -7.65 -33.02
C TRP A 573 -13.98 -8.76 -32.00
N LEU A 574 -15.10 -9.40 -31.72
CA LEU A 574 -15.22 -10.66 -31.00
C LEU A 574 -15.42 -11.79 -32.03
N SER A 575 -14.67 -12.87 -31.90
CA SER A 575 -14.85 -14.09 -32.68
C SER A 575 -15.82 -15.06 -32.00
N LYS A 576 -16.22 -16.11 -32.75
CA LYS A 576 -17.06 -17.20 -32.23
C LYS A 576 -16.37 -17.92 -31.07
N ASP A 577 -15.07 -18.14 -31.24
CA ASP A 577 -14.14 -18.79 -30.29
C ASP A 577 -13.72 -17.87 -29.12
N GLU A 578 -14.53 -16.84 -28.83
CA GLU A 578 -14.45 -15.95 -27.67
C GLU A 578 -13.21 -15.03 -27.61
N LYS A 579 -12.44 -14.94 -28.71
CA LYS A 579 -11.24 -14.08 -28.78
C LYS A 579 -11.53 -12.69 -29.30
N ILE A 580 -10.70 -11.74 -28.90
CA ILE A 580 -10.75 -10.36 -29.37
C ILE A 580 -9.73 -10.16 -30.49
N TYR A 581 -10.18 -9.71 -31.66
CA TYR A 581 -9.33 -9.26 -32.76
C TYR A 581 -9.31 -7.72 -32.79
N PHE A 582 -8.23 -7.15 -32.25
CA PHE A 582 -7.99 -5.72 -32.24
C PHE A 582 -7.21 -5.31 -33.50
N VAL A 583 -7.89 -4.61 -34.40
CA VAL A 583 -7.37 -4.16 -35.70
C VAL A 583 -7.05 -2.67 -35.63
N VAL A 584 -5.80 -2.30 -35.88
CA VAL A 584 -5.35 -0.90 -35.94
C VAL A 584 -4.97 -0.55 -37.38
N LYS A 585 -5.65 0.46 -37.94
CA LYS A 585 -5.44 0.96 -39.30
C LYS A 585 -4.87 2.38 -39.24
N HIS A 586 -3.62 2.54 -39.68
CA HIS A 586 -2.98 3.82 -39.97
C HIS A 586 -3.07 4.11 -41.49
N GLU A 587 -2.49 5.22 -41.98
CA GLU A 587 -2.37 5.48 -43.42
C GLU A 587 -1.31 4.60 -44.08
N ASP A 588 -0.23 4.25 -43.37
CA ASP A 588 0.90 3.47 -43.90
C ASP A 588 0.83 1.95 -43.61
N PHE A 589 0.09 1.53 -42.57
CA PHE A 589 0.08 0.14 -42.13
C PHE A 589 -1.22 -0.31 -41.44
N GLU A 590 -1.43 -1.62 -41.42
CA GLU A 590 -2.50 -2.29 -40.66
C GLU A 590 -1.90 -3.41 -39.81
N ASN A 591 -2.25 -3.42 -38.53
CA ASN A 591 -1.83 -4.43 -37.56
C ASN A 591 -3.07 -5.10 -36.94
N VAL A 592 -3.05 -6.42 -36.82
CA VAL A 592 -4.13 -7.21 -36.22
C VAL A 592 -3.57 -8.03 -35.08
N TRP A 593 -4.08 -7.78 -33.88
CA TRP A 593 -3.73 -8.53 -32.67
C TRP A 593 -4.87 -9.47 -32.32
N GLU A 594 -4.61 -10.78 -32.32
CA GLU A 594 -5.47 -11.77 -31.67
C GLU A 594 -5.16 -11.73 -30.17
N ILE A 595 -6.18 -11.52 -29.35
CA ILE A 595 -6.10 -11.40 -27.89
C ILE A 595 -7.00 -12.48 -27.30
N ASP A 596 -6.40 -13.40 -26.57
CA ASP A 596 -7.05 -14.59 -26.02
C ASP A 596 -7.56 -14.29 -24.60
N VAL A 597 -8.77 -13.73 -24.52
CA VAL A 597 -9.42 -13.42 -23.24
C VAL A 597 -9.92 -14.65 -22.49
N GLY A 598 -9.89 -15.84 -23.10
CA GLY A 598 -10.29 -17.12 -22.50
C GLY A 598 -11.80 -17.33 -22.34
N SER A 599 -12.60 -16.27 -22.22
CA SER A 599 -14.08 -16.31 -22.28
C SER A 599 -14.68 -14.96 -22.69
N LYS A 600 -15.94 -14.96 -23.12
CA LYS A 600 -16.70 -13.73 -23.42
C LYS A 600 -16.97 -12.84 -22.21
N GLU A 601 -16.94 -13.39 -21.00
CA GLU A 601 -17.15 -12.62 -19.76
C GLU A 601 -15.94 -11.71 -19.49
N ASN A 602 -14.74 -12.25 -19.71
CA ASN A 602 -13.45 -11.57 -19.55
C ASN A 602 -13.21 -10.40 -20.55
N ILE A 603 -14.09 -10.20 -21.54
CA ILE A 603 -14.03 -9.02 -22.43
C ILE A 603 -14.17 -7.73 -21.62
N TYR A 604 -15.03 -7.73 -20.59
CA TYR A 604 -15.21 -6.58 -19.73
C TYR A 604 -14.00 -6.35 -18.81
N ASP A 605 -13.30 -7.39 -18.40
CA ASP A 605 -12.06 -7.31 -17.60
C ASP A 605 -10.85 -6.86 -18.44
N PHE A 606 -10.83 -7.18 -19.74
CA PHE A 606 -9.84 -6.67 -20.70
C PHE A 606 -10.02 -5.18 -21.00
N LEU A 607 -11.26 -4.68 -21.04
CA LEU A 607 -11.60 -3.30 -21.41
C LEU A 607 -11.81 -2.36 -20.21
N GLY A 608 -12.17 -2.92 -19.06
CA GLY A 608 -12.41 -2.26 -17.78
C GLY A 608 -11.31 -2.53 -16.74
N GLU A 609 -10.07 -2.76 -17.22
CA GLU A 609 -8.83 -2.62 -16.43
C GLU A 609 -8.56 -3.66 -15.32
N ALA A 610 -8.79 -4.95 -15.58
CA ALA A 610 -8.38 -6.02 -14.67
C ALA A 610 -7.40 -7.05 -15.29
N GLY A 611 -7.53 -7.35 -16.58
CA GLY A 611 -6.85 -8.51 -17.18
C GLY A 611 -5.71 -8.21 -18.16
N LYS A 612 -4.59 -8.94 -17.99
CA LYS A 612 -3.48 -9.05 -18.96
C LYS A 612 -3.60 -10.37 -19.71
N TYR A 613 -4.03 -10.31 -20.97
CA TYR A 613 -4.36 -11.51 -21.75
C TYR A 613 -3.27 -11.85 -22.78
N PRO A 614 -2.99 -13.15 -23.01
CA PRO A 614 -2.11 -13.58 -24.09
C PRO A 614 -2.55 -12.98 -25.42
N CYS A 615 -1.60 -12.44 -26.17
CA CYS A 615 -1.87 -11.97 -27.53
C CYS A 615 -0.75 -12.36 -28.49
N LYS A 616 -1.05 -12.25 -29.78
CA LYS A 616 -0.12 -12.47 -30.89
C LYS A 616 -0.55 -11.63 -32.08
N LEU A 617 0.39 -11.31 -32.96
CA LEU A 617 0.07 -10.68 -34.23
C LEU A 617 -0.42 -11.73 -35.24
N VAL A 618 -1.44 -11.39 -36.03
CA VAL A 618 -2.01 -12.27 -37.08
C VAL A 618 -2.13 -11.54 -38.42
N SER A 619 -2.27 -12.29 -39.51
CA SER A 619 -2.34 -11.74 -40.88
C SER A 619 -3.72 -11.17 -41.25
N ALA A 620 -4.79 -11.61 -40.60
CA ALA A 620 -6.16 -11.14 -40.79
C ALA A 620 -6.98 -11.39 -39.50
N PRO A 621 -8.06 -10.62 -39.24
CA PRO A 621 -8.98 -10.89 -38.14
C PRO A 621 -9.87 -12.10 -38.46
N GLN A 622 -10.45 -12.71 -37.41
CA GLN A 622 -11.56 -13.66 -37.53
C GLN A 622 -12.78 -13.05 -36.83
N ASP A 623 -13.55 -12.26 -37.56
CA ASP A 623 -14.62 -11.40 -37.06
C ASP A 623 -16.02 -12.04 -37.09
N ASP A 624 -16.83 -11.76 -36.07
CA ASP A 624 -18.25 -12.15 -36.00
C ASP A 624 -19.14 -11.05 -35.39
N ILE A 625 -18.70 -10.46 -34.25
CA ILE A 625 -19.42 -9.36 -33.58
C ILE A 625 -18.47 -8.17 -33.41
N LEU A 626 -18.87 -6.98 -33.86
CA LEU A 626 -18.12 -5.75 -33.58
C LEU A 626 -18.37 -5.32 -32.12
N ILE A 627 -17.31 -5.32 -31.30
CA ILE A 627 -17.35 -4.81 -29.93
C ILE A 627 -17.41 -3.28 -29.98
N ASP A 628 -16.43 -2.66 -30.63
CA ASP A 628 -16.37 -1.20 -30.83
C ASP A 628 -15.49 -0.82 -32.03
N LYS A 629 -15.57 0.45 -32.45
CA LYS A 629 -14.69 1.11 -33.41
C LYS A 629 -14.58 2.60 -33.11
N GLY A 630 -13.45 3.19 -33.46
CA GLY A 630 -13.29 4.64 -33.38
C GLY A 630 -11.92 5.12 -33.81
N LYS A 631 -11.51 6.25 -33.25
CA LYS A 631 -10.17 6.80 -33.43
C LYS A 631 -9.21 6.16 -32.45
N VAL A 632 -7.96 6.01 -32.86
CA VAL A 632 -6.87 5.57 -32.00
C VAL A 632 -5.73 6.54 -32.15
N MET A 633 -5.27 7.12 -31.05
CA MET A 633 -4.03 7.90 -31.03
C MET A 633 -2.87 6.97 -30.63
N PHE A 634 -1.77 6.98 -31.38
CA PHE A 634 -0.58 6.17 -31.07
C PHE A 634 0.23 6.84 -29.95
N GLY A 635 0.53 6.07 -28.88
CA GLY A 635 1.31 6.51 -27.73
C GLY A 635 2.81 6.21 -27.90
N ALA A 636 3.49 5.83 -26.81
CA ALA A 636 4.87 5.37 -26.89
C ALA A 636 4.99 4.01 -27.61
N HIS A 637 5.81 3.95 -28.65
CA HIS A 637 6.13 2.73 -29.39
C HIS A 637 7.65 2.49 -29.33
N ARG A 638 8.04 1.25 -29.04
CA ARG A 638 9.43 0.78 -28.99
C ARG A 638 9.51 -0.73 -29.07
N HIS A 639 10.70 -1.29 -29.23
CA HIS A 639 10.81 -2.74 -29.39
C HIS A 639 10.28 -3.53 -28.17
N GLY A 640 9.26 -4.37 -28.40
CA GLY A 640 8.55 -5.12 -27.36
C GLY A 640 7.48 -4.34 -26.58
N TYR A 641 7.10 -3.12 -26.99
CA TYR A 641 6.03 -2.34 -26.34
C TYR A 641 5.33 -1.35 -27.29
N HIS A 642 4.00 -1.46 -27.39
CA HIS A 642 3.14 -0.58 -28.18
C HIS A 642 1.99 -0.02 -27.34
N GLU A 643 1.70 1.28 -27.49
CA GLU A 643 0.64 1.99 -26.76
C GLU A 643 -0.37 2.63 -27.73
N TYR A 644 -1.66 2.51 -27.42
CA TYR A 644 -2.77 2.92 -28.28
C TYR A 644 -3.90 3.54 -27.43
N MET A 645 -4.06 4.87 -27.45
CA MET A 645 -5.17 5.56 -26.79
C MET A 645 -6.43 5.49 -27.65
N LEU A 646 -7.41 4.70 -27.22
CA LEU A 646 -8.66 4.44 -27.95
C LEU A 646 -9.70 5.51 -27.62
N LYS A 647 -10.26 6.13 -28.65
CA LYS A 647 -11.46 6.97 -28.62
C LYS A 647 -12.54 6.32 -29.49
N GLY A 648 -13.12 5.26 -28.94
CA GLY A 648 -14.19 4.46 -29.51
C GLY A 648 -15.56 5.12 -29.43
N LYS A 649 -16.62 4.34 -29.68
CA LYS A 649 -18.01 4.72 -29.38
C LYS A 649 -18.40 4.31 -27.96
N ASP A 650 -17.88 3.19 -27.49
CA ASP A 650 -18.20 2.61 -26.17
C ASP A 650 -16.93 2.35 -25.32
N ILE A 651 -15.73 2.38 -25.92
CA ILE A 651 -14.42 2.26 -25.28
C ILE A 651 -13.67 3.60 -25.36
N ASP A 652 -13.42 4.23 -24.21
CA ASP A 652 -12.49 5.36 -24.07
C ASP A 652 -11.42 4.98 -23.03
N SER A 653 -10.28 4.45 -23.50
CA SER A 653 -9.25 3.84 -22.65
C SER A 653 -7.91 3.71 -23.38
N LYS A 654 -6.82 3.44 -22.67
CA LYS A 654 -5.49 3.23 -23.26
C LYS A 654 -5.13 1.76 -23.30
N LEU A 655 -4.95 1.21 -24.50
CA LEU A 655 -4.51 -0.17 -24.71
C LEU A 655 -2.98 -0.24 -24.78
N HIS A 656 -2.43 -1.20 -24.04
CA HIS A 656 -1.03 -1.57 -24.00
C HIS A 656 -0.83 -2.96 -24.61
N ILE A 657 0.22 -3.14 -25.40
CA ILE A 657 0.66 -4.45 -25.90
C ILE A 657 2.16 -4.58 -25.62
N ARG A 658 2.55 -5.58 -24.81
CA ARG A 658 3.91 -5.74 -24.28
C ARG A 658 4.43 -7.15 -24.45
N TYR A 659 5.67 -7.28 -24.89
CA TYR A 659 6.41 -8.54 -24.92
C TYR A 659 6.89 -8.93 -23.51
N LEU A 660 6.74 -10.20 -23.15
CA LEU A 660 7.22 -10.76 -21.88
C LEU A 660 8.02 -12.04 -22.15
N PRO A 661 9.36 -12.02 -22.01
CA PRO A 661 10.16 -13.24 -22.03
C PRO A 661 10.00 -13.98 -20.69
N VAL A 662 9.53 -15.22 -20.76
CA VAL A 662 9.46 -16.16 -19.63
C VAL A 662 10.15 -17.45 -20.05
N GLU A 663 10.83 -18.14 -19.13
CA GLU A 663 11.53 -19.38 -19.45
C GLU A 663 10.58 -20.40 -20.10
N ASP A 664 11.06 -21.02 -21.19
CA ASP A 664 10.34 -21.91 -22.11
C ASP A 664 9.07 -21.36 -22.83
N LYS A 665 8.64 -20.10 -22.61
CA LYS A 665 7.55 -19.46 -23.41
C LYS A 665 7.73 -17.96 -23.65
N GLU A 666 8.05 -17.61 -24.90
CA GLU A 666 7.99 -16.25 -25.43
C GLU A 666 6.54 -15.83 -25.76
N MET A 667 5.99 -14.78 -25.12
CA MET A 667 4.61 -14.34 -25.35
C MET A 667 4.43 -12.82 -25.30
N TRP A 668 3.40 -12.32 -25.99
CA TRP A 668 2.91 -10.95 -25.83
C TRP A 668 1.67 -10.93 -24.93
N LEU A 669 1.46 -9.80 -24.25
CA LEU A 669 0.31 -9.53 -23.38
C LEU A 669 -0.38 -8.22 -23.79
N ALA A 670 -1.71 -8.23 -23.85
CA ALA A 670 -2.53 -7.05 -24.07
C ALA A 670 -3.38 -6.71 -22.83
N PHE A 671 -3.53 -5.42 -22.51
CA PHE A 671 -4.32 -4.91 -21.37
C PHE A 671 -4.69 -3.43 -21.56
N THR A 672 -5.79 -2.98 -20.98
CA THR A 672 -6.15 -1.55 -20.89
C THR A 672 -5.63 -0.89 -19.60
N GLY A 673 -5.73 0.45 -19.48
CA GLY A 673 -5.34 1.17 -18.27
C GLY A 673 -5.89 2.61 -18.14
N TYR A 674 -6.01 3.02 -16.87
CA TYR A 674 -6.79 4.16 -16.33
C TYR A 674 -6.52 5.54 -16.94
N GLU A 675 -5.26 5.83 -17.29
CA GLU A 675 -4.93 7.12 -17.89
C GLU A 675 -5.00 7.07 -19.42
N THR A 676 -5.98 7.75 -20.01
CA THR A 676 -6.05 7.98 -21.47
C THR A 676 -4.96 8.93 -22.01
N LYS A 677 -3.91 9.21 -21.24
CA LYS A 677 -2.78 10.08 -21.59
C LYS A 677 -1.62 9.25 -22.15
N PRO A 678 -0.91 9.71 -23.20
CA PRO A 678 0.31 9.05 -23.66
C PRO A 678 1.40 9.07 -22.59
N ALA A 679 2.29 8.07 -22.61
CA ALA A 679 3.49 8.08 -21.78
C ALA A 679 4.46 9.24 -22.16
N PRO A 680 5.37 9.66 -21.26
CA PRO A 680 6.31 10.76 -21.51
C PRO A 680 7.14 10.58 -22.79
N GLU A 681 7.40 11.70 -23.48
CA GLU A 681 7.95 11.71 -24.85
C GLU A 681 9.38 11.13 -24.93
N GLU A 682 10.14 11.19 -23.84
CA GLU A 682 11.46 10.55 -23.64
C GLU A 682 11.47 9.01 -23.81
N SER A 683 10.29 8.37 -23.81
CA SER A 683 10.13 6.91 -23.78
C SER A 683 9.82 6.27 -25.15
N ASN A 684 9.79 7.07 -26.22
CA ASN A 684 9.23 6.73 -27.52
C ASN A 684 10.30 6.63 -28.63
N GLU A 685 10.42 5.49 -29.31
CA GLU A 685 11.36 5.29 -30.44
C GLU A 685 10.77 5.76 -31.79
N GLY A 686 9.46 6.03 -31.85
CA GLY A 686 8.77 6.53 -33.04
C GLY A 686 7.67 5.59 -33.55
N LEU A 687 6.83 6.10 -34.47
CA LEU A 687 5.72 5.34 -35.05
C LEU A 687 6.24 4.37 -36.13
N TYR A 688 6.10 3.06 -35.91
CA TYR A 688 6.41 2.04 -36.91
C TYR A 688 5.51 0.80 -36.81
N ASP A 689 5.51 -0.01 -37.87
CA ASP A 689 4.71 -1.22 -38.00
C ASP A 689 5.18 -2.34 -37.04
N ALA A 690 4.28 -2.85 -36.20
CA ALA A 690 4.59 -3.93 -35.24
C ALA A 690 5.01 -5.25 -35.92
N ARG A 691 4.68 -5.48 -37.21
CA ARG A 691 5.25 -6.57 -38.02
C ARG A 691 6.77 -6.46 -38.17
N GLY A 692 7.32 -5.26 -38.01
CA GLY A 692 8.75 -4.99 -38.01
C GLY A 692 9.47 -5.41 -36.72
N ASP A 693 8.75 -5.63 -35.61
CA ASP A 693 9.34 -5.85 -34.30
C ASP A 693 10.28 -7.08 -34.25
N LYS A 694 11.37 -6.97 -33.47
CA LYS A 694 12.41 -7.99 -33.38
C LYS A 694 11.96 -9.27 -32.66
N TYR A 695 11.02 -9.18 -31.72
CA TYR A 695 10.50 -10.33 -30.97
C TYR A 695 9.45 -11.11 -31.77
N ASN A 696 8.66 -10.43 -32.61
CA ASN A 696 7.77 -11.08 -33.60
C ASN A 696 8.51 -11.97 -34.61
N LYS A 697 9.83 -11.82 -34.75
CA LYS A 697 10.69 -12.66 -35.61
C LYS A 697 11.31 -13.87 -34.89
N MET A 698 11.17 -13.98 -33.57
CA MET A 698 11.70 -15.11 -32.78
C MET A 698 10.68 -16.25 -32.65
N GLN A 699 9.40 -15.92 -32.42
CA GLN A 699 8.32 -16.93 -32.27
C GLN A 699 8.20 -17.90 -33.45
N ASN A 700 8.52 -17.49 -34.69
CA ASN A 700 8.48 -18.37 -35.86
C ASN A 700 9.59 -19.47 -35.90
N LYS A 701 10.50 -19.52 -34.92
CA LYS A 701 11.54 -20.57 -34.84
C LYS A 701 11.19 -21.76 -33.96
N SER A 702 10.13 -21.68 -33.15
CA SER A 702 9.77 -22.74 -32.18
C SER A 702 8.82 -23.81 -32.74
N THR A 703 8.36 -23.67 -33.98
CA THR A 703 7.35 -24.55 -34.62
C THR A 703 7.90 -25.61 -35.58
N GLU A 704 9.22 -25.67 -35.84
CA GLU A 704 9.84 -26.66 -36.75
C GLU A 704 10.41 -27.91 -36.03
N SER A 705 10.08 -28.15 -34.75
CA SER A 705 10.65 -29.25 -33.96
C SER A 705 9.64 -30.03 -33.08
N ARG A 706 8.65 -30.65 -33.71
CA ARG A 706 7.91 -31.82 -33.19
C ARG A 706 7.60 -32.83 -34.28
#